data_AF-A0A919H1G1-F1
#
_entry.id   AF-A0A919H1G1-F1
#
_cell.length_a   1.000
_cell.length_b   1.000
_cell.length_c   1.000
_cell.angle_alpha   90.00
_cell.angle_beta   90.00
_cell.angle_gamma   90.00
#
_symmetry.space_group_name_H-M   'P 1'
#
loop_
_entity.id
_entity.type
_entity.pdbx_description
1 polymer ?
#
loop_
_entity_poly.entity_id
_entity_poly.type
_entity_poly.pdbx_seq_one_letter_code
_entity_poly.pdbx_strand_id
1 'polypeptide(L)'
;MSARNWTLGLAIGAVLAAGAPMASGAPAAGAGADRPAEVLRAPLPGGLGPCVAAAPRDCPDPYPPIGTGTVFRGRDNGINIFVGGDFRVRERASEAEGRLVVLGDFDQDKATGADSRYNVGIVGAGSLVPPPAGADFLTTGGDITVATGERLLADGGVVRHAGTVTGVVSGTLRPDPAAALPYAGLRDRLSAASQCYARVGGQLRPATGTVTNQGYQTTLRGDGSSRLQVFNVDADLVGARGGQQGVVFQEIPAGATILVNVLGNTRTINTYSGGIEDSDPLNAYRDRLLWNFPDATTVNLNGTGQFQGSFLMGQQTSETNVRLPGINGRFFTTGSVTHTSEPGVGGGQEFHAYPFNGDLPDCGPDPQPVTGEVSVLKRNEAGGVLPGARFELWRETNGTEGLQVTGPGADTPVTGCTTDENGLCAQDGLEPDLYYWRETVAPDGYQLPQNPVFPVTLTRENAPVGVRTEAVNTRTPNPVTVEVTLRKTAAAGGALLPGARFELWRETNGLTGLQTDGGRPDTRLDGSCVTGAQGTCTVQLPAGGSYYWRETAAPDGYELPANPVTPFDVDTEDEQTGVVVNVPNAAEPPEYEGSIHLLKKDAKTGRPLRGAVFEVWKETNGTAGLQTRGINADVLAKPGCATDGAGGCTFTGLEEGQYYLVETAVPEGYVLPRERVTGPLRLDGNTPDGRLVVTLENRRDDHGKGKGGKDGKGGKDGKGGKDGNGPRA
;
A
#
# COMPACT_ATOMS: atom_id res chain seq x y z
N MET A 1 -48.06 5.36 71.98
CA MET A 1 -48.63 4.07 71.53
C MET A 1 -48.32 4.02 70.02
N SER A 2 -47.21 3.48 69.51
CA SER A 2 -46.73 2.07 69.53
C SER A 2 -47.90 1.11 69.29
N ALA A 3 -47.92 0.15 68.34
CA ALA A 3 -46.93 -0.40 67.42
C ALA A 3 -47.69 -1.39 66.49
N ARG A 4 -47.11 -1.71 65.31
CA ARG A 4 -46.77 -3.06 64.77
C ARG A 4 -47.78 -4.22 64.92
N ASN A 5 -47.85 -5.27 64.12
CA ASN A 5 -47.12 -5.89 63.01
C ASN A 5 -47.95 -7.14 62.72
N TRP A 6 -48.02 -7.65 61.48
CA TRP A 6 -47.99 -9.10 61.27
C TRP A 6 -47.09 -9.42 60.08
N THR A 7 -46.13 -10.29 60.35
CA THR A 7 -45.10 -10.90 59.48
C THR A 7 -45.35 -12.40 59.48
N LEU A 8 -45.12 -13.07 58.35
CA LEU A 8 -44.57 -14.43 58.18
C LEU A 8 -44.49 -14.68 56.65
N GLY A 9 -43.48 -15.27 56.01
CA GLY A 9 -42.25 -15.94 56.42
C GLY A 9 -41.84 -16.95 55.33
N LEU A 10 -40.63 -16.77 54.78
CA LEU A 10 -39.69 -17.70 54.11
C LEU A 10 -40.16 -18.89 53.24
N ALA A 11 -39.52 -19.07 52.07
CA ALA A 11 -38.57 -20.16 51.81
C ALA A 11 -37.83 -20.02 50.44
N ILE A 12 -36.65 -20.64 50.40
CA ILE A 12 -35.54 -20.56 49.45
C ILE A 12 -35.75 -21.46 48.22
N GLY A 13 -35.24 -21.04 47.06
CA GLY A 13 -34.99 -21.91 45.90
C GLY A 13 -33.97 -21.27 44.95
N ALA A 14 -32.73 -21.73 45.00
CA ALA A 14 -31.66 -21.37 44.07
C ALA A 14 -31.72 -22.25 42.82
N VAL A 15 -31.70 -21.65 41.62
CA VAL A 15 -31.24 -22.29 40.38
C VAL A 15 -30.46 -21.27 39.56
N LEU A 16 -29.32 -21.75 39.07
CA LEU A 16 -28.28 -21.06 38.29
C LEU A 16 -28.79 -20.41 37.00
N ALA A 17 -28.35 -19.19 36.73
CA ALA A 17 -28.23 -18.66 35.37
C ALA A 17 -26.92 -17.86 35.25
N ALA A 18 -26.19 -18.15 34.18
CA ALA A 18 -24.81 -17.78 33.93
C ALA A 18 -24.56 -16.26 33.90
N GLY A 19 -23.36 -15.89 34.36
CA GLY A 19 -22.90 -14.51 34.44
C GLY A 19 -22.59 -13.88 33.09
N ALA A 20 -22.99 -12.62 32.96
CA ALA A 20 -22.35 -11.63 32.10
C ALA A 20 -21.76 -10.54 33.03
N PRO A 21 -20.50 -10.11 32.84
CA PRO A 21 -19.87 -9.18 33.76
C PRO A 21 -20.45 -7.77 33.60
N MET A 22 -20.77 -7.14 34.73
CA MET A 22 -20.86 -5.69 34.80
C MET A 22 -19.46 -5.11 34.58
N ALA A 23 -19.27 -4.36 33.50
CA ALA A 23 -18.17 -3.42 33.36
C ALA A 23 -18.72 -2.02 33.64
N SER A 24 -18.47 -1.56 34.86
CA SER A 24 -18.45 -0.16 35.22
C SER A 24 -17.39 0.59 34.41
N GLY A 25 -17.79 1.62 33.67
CA GLY A 25 -16.87 2.49 32.95
C GLY A 25 -17.64 3.44 32.04
N ALA A 26 -18.04 4.59 32.58
CA ALA A 26 -18.41 5.72 31.75
C ALA A 26 -17.15 6.14 30.95
N PRO A 27 -17.20 6.23 29.60
CA PRO A 27 -16.11 6.86 28.89
C PRO A 27 -16.23 8.37 29.10
N ALA A 28 -15.11 8.96 29.54
CA ALA A 28 -14.93 10.39 29.55
C ALA A 28 -15.13 10.96 28.13
N ALA A 29 -15.67 12.18 28.07
CA ALA A 29 -15.78 12.98 26.87
C ALA A 29 -14.43 13.04 26.13
N GLY A 30 -14.33 12.30 25.02
CA GLY A 30 -13.21 12.32 24.11
C GLY A 30 -13.29 13.56 23.21
N ALA A 31 -12.17 14.26 23.08
CA ALA A 31 -12.00 15.36 22.15
C ALA A 31 -12.28 14.90 20.69
N GLY A 32 -12.91 15.82 19.94
CA GLY A 32 -13.13 15.82 18.49
C GLY A 32 -12.83 14.53 17.74
N ALA A 33 -13.87 13.74 17.48
CA ALA A 33 -13.83 12.78 16.38
C ALA A 33 -14.00 13.60 15.09
N ASP A 34 -12.92 13.70 14.31
CA ASP A 34 -12.95 14.21 12.94
C ASP A 34 -14.01 13.42 12.15
N ARG A 35 -15.06 14.13 11.70
CA ARG A 35 -15.97 13.59 10.70
C ARG A 35 -15.19 13.43 9.39
N PRO A 36 -15.28 12.29 8.69
CA PRO A 36 -14.86 12.24 7.29
C PRO A 36 -15.65 13.30 6.52
N ALA A 37 -14.96 14.10 5.72
CA ALA A 37 -15.56 15.17 4.93
C ALA A 37 -16.59 14.59 3.95
N GLU A 38 -17.86 14.56 4.37
CA GLU A 38 -19.00 14.25 3.53
C GLU A 38 -19.07 15.27 2.38
N VAL A 39 -19.40 14.77 1.19
CA VAL A 39 -19.53 15.50 -0.08
C VAL A 39 -20.36 16.78 0.10
N LEU A 40 -19.72 17.95 0.14
CA LEU A 40 -20.43 19.24 0.19
C LEU A 40 -21.07 19.55 -1.18
N ARG A 41 -22.40 19.33 -1.33
CA ARG A 41 -23.21 19.93 -2.40
C ARG A 41 -24.58 20.47 -1.93
N ALA A 42 -25.08 21.63 -2.36
CA ALA A 42 -24.63 23.00 -2.10
C ALA A 42 -25.32 23.56 -0.83
N PRO A 43 -24.67 24.44 -0.05
CA PRO A 43 -25.34 25.10 1.08
C PRO A 43 -26.47 26.00 0.60
N LEU A 44 -27.31 26.45 1.53
CA LEU A 44 -28.27 27.52 1.28
C LEU A 44 -27.61 28.70 0.54
N PRO A 45 -28.30 29.34 -0.43
CA PRO A 45 -27.70 30.31 -1.33
C PRO A 45 -26.97 31.44 -0.60
N GLY A 46 -25.88 31.94 -1.18
CA GLY A 46 -25.22 33.14 -0.69
C GLY A 46 -24.45 32.96 0.62
N GLY A 47 -24.05 31.73 0.95
CA GLY A 47 -23.27 31.45 2.16
C GLY A 47 -24.12 31.50 3.43
N LEU A 48 -25.39 31.11 3.36
CA LEU A 48 -26.32 31.05 4.50
C LEU A 48 -26.13 29.81 5.39
N GLY A 49 -24.98 29.16 5.30
CA GLY A 49 -24.62 28.04 6.15
C GLY A 49 -24.25 28.48 7.57
N PRO A 50 -24.17 27.54 8.52
CA PRO A 50 -23.58 27.82 9.82
C PRO A 50 -22.11 28.22 9.70
N CYS A 51 -21.66 28.99 10.68
CA CYS A 51 -20.27 29.27 11.00
C CYS A 51 -19.47 29.96 9.90
N VAL A 52 -20.15 30.79 9.12
CA VAL A 52 -19.54 31.61 8.06
C VAL A 52 -18.60 32.64 8.68
N ALA A 53 -17.33 32.61 8.30
CA ALA A 53 -16.27 33.52 8.78
C ALA A 53 -15.94 33.45 10.29
N ALA A 54 -16.36 32.40 11.00
CA ALA A 54 -15.82 32.09 12.33
C ALA A 54 -14.53 31.28 12.16
N ALA A 55 -13.49 31.54 12.96
CA ALA A 55 -12.33 30.66 12.99
C ALA A 55 -12.80 29.24 13.40
N PRO A 56 -12.26 28.14 12.82
CA PRO A 56 -12.78 26.77 12.99
C PRO A 56 -12.94 26.25 14.43
N ARG A 57 -12.40 26.96 15.44
CA ARG A 57 -12.37 26.51 16.84
C ARG A 57 -13.58 26.92 17.68
N ASP A 58 -14.41 27.84 17.21
CA ASP A 58 -15.54 28.36 18.00
C ASP A 58 -16.91 27.84 17.53
N CYS A 59 -17.00 27.21 16.36
CA CYS A 59 -18.24 26.63 15.84
C CYS A 59 -18.55 25.29 16.53
N PRO A 60 -19.73 25.10 17.14
CA PRO A 60 -20.08 23.81 17.71
C PRO A 60 -20.50 22.81 16.63
N ASP A 61 -19.92 21.61 16.66
CA ASP A 61 -20.40 20.44 15.91
C ASP A 61 -20.27 19.19 16.81
N PRO A 62 -21.37 18.53 17.21
CA PRO A 62 -22.77 18.91 16.95
C PRO A 62 -23.19 20.16 17.72
N TYR A 63 -24.23 20.86 17.21
CA TYR A 63 -24.88 21.91 17.99
C TYR A 63 -25.51 21.34 19.27
N PRO A 64 -25.44 22.07 20.38
CA PRO A 64 -25.97 21.59 21.66
C PRO A 64 -27.49 21.43 21.66
N PRO A 65 -28.04 20.56 22.52
CA PRO A 65 -29.48 20.51 22.80
C PRO A 65 -30.03 21.87 23.25
N ILE A 66 -31.36 22.01 23.21
CA ILE A 66 -32.02 23.23 23.69
C ILE A 66 -31.70 23.39 25.17
N GLY A 67 -31.10 24.52 25.52
CA GLY A 67 -30.63 24.83 26.87
C GLY A 67 -31.21 26.13 27.39
N THR A 68 -31.11 26.30 28.71
CA THR A 68 -31.38 27.57 29.39
C THR A 68 -30.11 28.02 30.11
N GLY A 69 -29.84 29.33 30.15
CA GLY A 69 -28.74 29.90 30.93
C GLY A 69 -27.79 30.79 30.13
N THR A 70 -26.65 31.13 30.74
CA THR A 70 -25.72 32.15 30.24
C THR A 70 -24.37 31.59 29.78
N VAL A 71 -24.22 30.27 29.78
CA VAL A 71 -22.98 29.59 29.35
C VAL A 71 -23.11 29.25 27.87
N PHE A 72 -22.43 30.02 27.03
CA PHE A 72 -22.39 29.78 25.58
C PHE A 72 -21.57 28.53 25.26
N ARG A 73 -22.04 27.75 24.28
CA ARG A 73 -21.47 26.45 23.91
C ARG A 73 -20.90 26.45 22.50
N GLY A 74 -20.29 27.59 22.12
CA GLY A 74 -19.80 27.86 20.78
C GLY A 74 -20.36 29.19 20.28
N ARG A 75 -19.99 29.55 19.05
CA ARG A 75 -20.45 30.77 18.38
C ARG A 75 -20.66 30.55 16.90
N ASP A 76 -21.64 31.26 16.37
CA ASP A 76 -22.02 31.19 14.96
C ASP A 76 -22.30 32.58 14.39
N ASN A 77 -21.52 32.98 13.40
CA ASN A 77 -21.68 34.27 12.72
C ASN A 77 -22.50 34.18 11.41
N GLY A 78 -22.96 32.97 11.06
CA GLY A 78 -23.89 32.75 9.97
C GLY A 78 -25.23 33.46 10.24
N ILE A 79 -25.89 33.91 9.16
CA ILE A 79 -27.21 34.53 9.28
C ILE A 79 -28.18 33.46 9.76
N ASN A 80 -28.74 33.63 10.95
CA ASN A 80 -29.76 32.75 11.47
C ASN A 80 -31.15 33.13 10.93
N ILE A 81 -31.41 34.44 10.88
CA ILE A 81 -32.67 34.97 10.38
C ILE A 81 -32.41 35.99 9.28
N PHE A 82 -33.00 35.74 8.11
CA PHE A 82 -33.02 36.70 7.01
C PHE A 82 -34.47 37.09 6.72
N VAL A 83 -34.72 38.40 6.62
CA VAL A 83 -36.02 38.97 6.29
C VAL A 83 -35.86 39.95 5.13
N GLY A 84 -36.47 39.64 4.00
CA GLY A 84 -36.42 40.48 2.79
C GLY A 84 -37.32 41.70 2.83
N GLY A 85 -38.32 41.73 3.72
CA GLY A 85 -39.17 42.87 4.07
C GLY A 85 -38.96 43.31 5.51
N ASP A 86 -40.06 43.46 6.25
CA ASP A 86 -40.06 44.00 7.61
C ASP A 86 -40.11 42.88 8.67
N PHE A 87 -39.42 43.10 9.79
CA PHE A 87 -39.50 42.26 10.98
C PHE A 87 -40.33 42.97 12.04
N ARG A 88 -41.50 42.41 12.37
CA ARG A 88 -42.41 42.95 13.37
C ARG A 88 -42.43 42.08 14.63
N VAL A 89 -42.16 42.67 15.78
CA VAL A 89 -42.35 42.03 17.09
C VAL A 89 -43.67 42.53 17.67
N ARG A 90 -44.57 41.61 17.99
CA ARG A 90 -45.92 41.88 18.51
C ARG A 90 -46.26 41.01 19.70
N GLU A 91 -47.34 41.39 20.39
CA GLU A 91 -47.92 40.63 21.49
C GLU A 91 -46.86 40.23 22.54
N ARG A 92 -46.63 38.94 22.80
CA ARG A 92 -45.70 38.45 23.84
C ARG A 92 -44.49 37.68 23.28
N ALA A 93 -44.14 37.90 22.01
CA ALA A 93 -42.92 37.36 21.41
C ALA A 93 -41.67 37.81 22.17
N SER A 94 -40.72 36.92 22.44
CA SER A 94 -39.70 37.15 23.47
C SER A 94 -38.29 37.34 22.92
N GLU A 95 -37.84 36.50 21.99
CA GLU A 95 -36.44 36.57 21.57
C GLU A 95 -36.14 35.95 20.20
N ALA A 96 -34.98 36.30 19.64
CA ALA A 96 -34.43 35.73 18.42
C ALA A 96 -32.92 35.54 18.52
N GLU A 97 -32.49 34.29 18.56
CA GLU A 97 -31.09 33.91 18.66
C GLU A 97 -30.35 34.05 17.34
N GLY A 98 -29.03 34.28 17.42
CA GLY A 98 -28.15 34.30 16.26
C GLY A 98 -28.13 35.64 15.55
N ARG A 99 -27.57 35.67 14.35
CA ARG A 99 -27.47 36.90 13.56
C ARG A 99 -28.74 37.15 12.74
N LEU A 100 -29.30 38.35 12.86
CA LEU A 100 -30.48 38.79 12.12
C LEU A 100 -30.08 39.81 11.03
N VAL A 101 -30.62 39.62 9.83
CA VAL A 101 -30.55 40.59 8.73
C VAL A 101 -31.96 40.88 8.24
N VAL A 102 -32.36 42.15 8.30
CA VAL A 102 -33.67 42.65 7.89
C VAL A 102 -33.46 43.72 6.83
N LEU A 103 -33.93 43.50 5.60
CA LEU A 103 -33.75 44.48 4.53
C LEU A 103 -34.67 45.71 4.69
N GLY A 104 -35.85 45.53 5.29
CA GLY A 104 -36.79 46.60 5.63
C GLY A 104 -36.64 47.08 7.07
N ASP A 105 -37.78 47.41 7.68
CA ASP A 105 -37.86 47.96 9.02
C ASP A 105 -37.85 46.86 10.10
N PHE A 106 -37.24 47.16 11.25
CA PHE A 106 -37.43 46.40 12.48
C PHE A 106 -38.36 47.20 13.40
N ASP A 107 -39.52 46.64 13.72
CA ASP A 107 -40.55 47.34 14.48
C ASP A 107 -41.07 46.51 15.65
N GLN A 108 -40.85 47.00 16.86
CA GLN A 108 -41.25 46.38 18.11
C GLN A 108 -42.37 47.19 18.77
N ASP A 109 -43.56 46.59 18.85
CA ASP A 109 -44.76 47.16 19.46
C ASP A 109 -45.58 46.03 20.10
N LYS A 110 -45.26 45.73 21.36
CA LYS A 110 -45.79 44.58 22.10
C LYS A 110 -47.08 44.96 22.82
N ALA A 111 -47.86 43.94 23.15
CA ALA A 111 -49.14 44.18 23.82
C ALA A 111 -48.95 44.77 25.22
N THR A 112 -49.83 45.69 25.62
CA THR A 112 -49.84 46.25 26.98
C THR A 112 -49.85 45.14 28.03
N GLY A 113 -48.89 45.18 28.96
CA GLY A 113 -48.73 44.18 30.02
C GLY A 113 -47.94 42.93 29.60
N ALA A 114 -47.42 42.86 28.38
CA ALA A 114 -46.37 41.93 28.00
C ALA A 114 -45.02 42.29 28.65
N ASP A 115 -44.05 41.36 28.62
CA ASP A 115 -42.66 41.73 28.91
C ASP A 115 -42.19 42.77 27.89
N SER A 116 -41.70 43.89 28.39
CA SER A 116 -41.20 45.02 27.59
C SER A 116 -39.96 44.71 26.74
N ARG A 117 -39.29 43.58 26.96
CA ARG A 117 -38.01 43.23 26.33
C ARG A 117 -38.21 42.36 25.08
N TYR A 118 -37.34 42.55 24.11
CA TYR A 118 -37.11 41.60 23.03
C TYR A 118 -35.60 41.42 22.83
N ASN A 119 -35.10 40.19 22.93
CA ASN A 119 -33.67 39.92 22.80
C ASN A 119 -33.31 39.50 21.35
N VAL A 120 -32.20 40.02 20.83
CA VAL A 120 -31.60 39.59 19.56
C VAL A 120 -30.14 39.18 19.75
N GLY A 121 -29.70 38.15 19.04
CA GLY A 121 -28.33 37.62 19.15
C GLY A 121 -28.16 36.66 20.32
N ILE A 122 -28.07 37.20 21.54
CA ILE A 122 -27.97 36.42 22.78
C ILE A 122 -29.36 36.34 23.42
N VAL A 123 -29.78 35.10 23.71
CA VAL A 123 -31.12 34.77 24.20
C VAL A 123 -31.04 34.01 25.54
N GLY A 124 -32.16 33.89 26.24
CA GLY A 124 -32.28 33.19 27.52
C GLY A 124 -32.43 31.67 27.37
N ALA A 125 -33.09 31.22 26.30
CA ALA A 125 -33.26 29.83 25.94
C ALA A 125 -33.03 29.59 24.44
N GLY A 126 -32.50 28.41 24.09
CA GLY A 126 -32.23 28.05 22.71
C GLY A 126 -30.99 27.20 22.56
N SER A 127 -30.25 27.39 21.47
CA SER A 127 -28.98 26.68 21.24
C SER A 127 -27.85 27.19 22.17
N LEU A 128 -27.95 28.42 22.66
CA LEU A 128 -26.87 29.13 23.37
C LEU A 128 -25.60 29.23 22.51
N VAL A 129 -25.77 29.40 21.19
CA VAL A 129 -24.72 29.58 20.17
C VAL A 129 -24.90 30.97 19.53
N PRO A 130 -24.59 32.05 20.26
CA PRO A 130 -24.76 33.41 19.74
C PRO A 130 -23.67 33.77 18.72
N PRO A 131 -23.81 34.91 18.00
CA PRO A 131 -22.72 35.43 17.20
C PRO A 131 -21.48 35.78 18.04
N PRO A 132 -20.29 35.92 17.40
CA PRO A 132 -19.10 36.48 18.03
C PRO A 132 -19.38 37.79 18.76
N ALA A 133 -18.72 38.00 19.89
CA ALA A 133 -18.83 39.26 20.62
C ALA A 133 -18.38 40.42 19.70
N GLY A 134 -19.19 41.47 19.62
CA GLY A 134 -18.97 42.60 18.72
C GLY A 134 -19.33 42.35 17.25
N ALA A 135 -19.83 41.17 16.89
CA ALA A 135 -20.44 40.95 15.57
C ALA A 135 -21.80 41.65 15.48
N ASP A 136 -22.29 41.83 14.26
CA ASP A 136 -23.63 42.34 14.02
C ASP A 136 -24.66 41.30 14.52
N PHE A 137 -25.46 41.66 15.53
CA PHE A 137 -26.59 40.86 16.01
C PHE A 137 -27.86 41.18 15.22
N LEU A 138 -28.03 42.46 14.89
CA LEU A 138 -29.10 42.95 14.03
C LEU A 138 -28.51 43.87 12.98
N THR A 139 -28.84 43.61 11.71
CA THR A 139 -28.59 44.53 10.59
C THR A 139 -29.92 44.92 9.97
N THR A 140 -30.24 46.21 9.87
CA THR A 140 -31.46 46.71 9.21
C THR A 140 -31.14 47.60 8.00
N GLY A 141 -31.92 47.43 6.93
CA GLY A 141 -31.92 48.36 5.79
C GLY A 141 -32.90 49.53 5.94
N GLY A 142 -33.86 49.41 6.84
CA GLY A 142 -34.81 50.45 7.21
C GLY A 142 -34.63 50.96 8.65
N ASP A 143 -35.70 51.54 9.18
CA ASP A 143 -35.78 52.10 10.52
C ASP A 143 -35.82 51.00 11.59
N ILE A 144 -35.35 51.34 12.78
CA ILE A 144 -35.59 50.57 14.00
C ILE A 144 -36.53 51.37 14.88
N THR A 145 -37.73 50.85 15.11
CA THR A 145 -38.74 51.46 15.96
C THR A 145 -39.03 50.56 17.16
N VAL A 146 -38.87 51.10 18.36
CA VAL A 146 -39.22 50.43 19.61
C VAL A 146 -40.25 51.28 20.34
N ALA A 147 -41.43 50.70 20.61
CA ALA A 147 -42.55 51.39 21.23
C ALA A 147 -42.20 51.94 22.63
N THR A 148 -42.97 52.94 23.06
CA THR A 148 -42.71 53.63 24.32
C THR A 148 -42.86 52.68 25.51
N GLY A 149 -41.82 52.61 26.35
CA GLY A 149 -41.79 51.72 27.51
C GLY A 149 -41.17 50.34 27.24
N GLU A 150 -40.81 50.06 25.97
CA GLU A 150 -40.19 48.82 25.54
C GLU A 150 -38.69 48.94 25.30
N ARG A 151 -38.01 47.79 25.17
CA ARG A 151 -36.56 47.71 24.97
C ARG A 151 -36.18 46.59 24.01
N LEU A 152 -35.37 46.93 23.00
CA LEU A 152 -34.65 45.96 22.18
C LEU A 152 -33.29 45.67 22.81
N LEU A 153 -33.04 44.40 23.13
CA LEU A 153 -31.84 43.93 23.82
C LEU A 153 -30.86 43.26 22.86
N ALA A 154 -29.68 43.87 22.65
CA ALA A 154 -28.62 43.37 21.77
C ALA A 154 -27.25 43.42 22.46
N ASP A 155 -27.22 43.27 23.78
CA ASP A 155 -26.02 43.37 24.60
C ASP A 155 -24.93 42.39 24.15
N GLY A 156 -23.71 42.89 23.99
CA GLY A 156 -22.57 42.11 23.50
C GLY A 156 -22.39 42.11 21.96
N GLY A 157 -23.34 42.67 21.21
CA GLY A 157 -23.29 42.77 19.76
C GLY A 157 -23.42 44.20 19.21
N VAL A 158 -23.42 44.29 17.89
CA VAL A 158 -23.65 45.50 17.11
C VAL A 158 -25.07 45.49 16.54
N VAL A 159 -25.76 46.62 16.64
CA VAL A 159 -27.00 46.91 15.92
C VAL A 159 -26.65 47.87 14.80
N ARG A 160 -26.50 47.34 13.59
CA ARG A 160 -26.17 48.12 12.39
C ARG A 160 -27.45 48.51 11.67
N HIS A 161 -27.65 49.79 11.38
CA HIS A 161 -28.91 50.27 10.82
C HIS A 161 -28.69 51.35 9.76
N ALA A 162 -29.41 51.26 8.66
CA ALA A 162 -29.40 52.28 7.62
C ALA A 162 -30.39 53.42 7.90
N GLY A 163 -31.54 53.11 8.49
CA GLY A 163 -32.56 54.09 8.89
C GLY A 163 -32.29 54.75 10.24
N THR A 164 -33.31 55.41 10.75
CA THR A 164 -33.36 56.01 12.08
C THR A 164 -33.59 54.96 13.17
N VAL A 165 -33.20 55.28 14.41
CA VAL A 165 -33.49 54.46 15.58
C VAL A 165 -34.34 55.27 16.54
N THR A 166 -35.50 54.76 16.92
CA THR A 166 -36.40 55.35 17.91
C THR A 166 -36.72 54.36 19.04
N GLY A 167 -36.92 54.89 20.25
CA GLY A 167 -37.13 54.07 21.44
C GLY A 167 -35.83 53.64 22.15
N VAL A 168 -35.88 52.56 22.93
CA VAL A 168 -34.75 52.10 23.75
C VAL A 168 -34.12 50.86 23.12
N VAL A 169 -32.87 51.01 22.68
CA VAL A 169 -32.06 49.92 22.10
C VAL A 169 -30.75 49.82 22.89
N SER A 170 -30.36 48.61 23.27
CA SER A 170 -29.06 48.32 23.90
C SER A 170 -28.09 47.68 22.91
N GLY A 171 -26.86 47.39 23.34
CA GLY A 171 -25.76 47.00 22.44
C GLY A 171 -25.06 48.19 21.77
N THR A 172 -24.21 47.90 20.79
CA THR A 172 -23.44 48.94 20.07
C THR A 172 -24.21 49.40 18.83
N LEU A 173 -24.87 50.57 18.92
CA LEU A 173 -25.51 51.19 17.75
C LEU A 173 -24.47 51.62 16.70
N ARG A 174 -24.69 51.25 15.44
CA ARG A 174 -23.82 51.58 14.31
C ARG A 174 -24.66 52.08 13.13
N PRO A 175 -24.81 53.41 12.97
CA PRO A 175 -25.45 53.95 11.77
C PRO A 175 -24.59 53.68 10.55
N ASP A 176 -25.20 53.11 9.51
CA ASP A 176 -24.56 52.73 8.27
C ASP A 176 -25.61 52.71 7.14
N PRO A 177 -25.71 53.78 6.32
CA PRO A 177 -26.68 53.84 5.22
C PRO A 177 -26.56 52.70 4.19
N ALA A 178 -25.44 51.98 4.19
CA ALA A 178 -25.17 50.85 3.32
C ALA A 178 -25.38 49.49 4.00
N ALA A 179 -25.89 49.44 5.24
CA ALA A 179 -25.98 48.24 6.09
C ALA A 179 -26.58 47.01 5.37
N ALA A 180 -27.66 47.21 4.62
CA ALA A 180 -28.37 46.13 3.91
C ALA A 180 -27.86 45.85 2.49
N LEU A 181 -27.04 46.73 1.90
CA LEU A 181 -26.57 46.58 0.52
C LEU A 181 -25.86 45.25 0.25
N PRO A 182 -25.01 44.70 1.15
CA PRO A 182 -24.38 43.39 0.94
C PRO A 182 -25.37 42.23 0.78
N TYR A 183 -26.60 42.41 1.31
CA TYR A 183 -27.61 41.37 1.38
C TYR A 183 -28.75 41.57 0.39
N ALA A 184 -28.80 42.69 -0.34
CA ALA A 184 -29.90 43.00 -1.27
C ALA A 184 -30.12 41.89 -2.31
N GLY A 185 -29.04 41.40 -2.93
CA GLY A 185 -29.10 40.30 -3.91
C GLY A 185 -29.36 38.91 -3.30
N LEU A 186 -29.38 38.78 -1.97
CA LEU A 186 -29.73 37.52 -1.32
C LEU A 186 -31.23 37.24 -1.42
N ARG A 187 -32.07 38.28 -1.36
CA ARG A 187 -33.54 38.16 -1.47
C ARG A 187 -33.94 37.46 -2.78
N ASP A 188 -33.42 37.93 -3.91
CA ASP A 188 -33.72 37.35 -5.23
C ASP A 188 -33.19 35.91 -5.36
N ARG A 189 -31.98 35.64 -4.85
CA ARG A 189 -31.39 34.29 -4.87
C ARG A 189 -32.18 33.30 -4.03
N LEU A 190 -32.69 33.71 -2.87
CA LEU A 190 -33.54 32.87 -2.02
C LEU A 190 -34.91 32.61 -2.69
N SER A 191 -35.50 33.61 -3.35
CA SER A 191 -36.73 33.40 -4.13
C SER A 191 -36.52 32.40 -5.27
N ALA A 192 -35.42 32.55 -6.01
CA ALA A 192 -35.07 31.64 -7.10
C ALA A 192 -34.79 30.21 -6.61
N ALA A 193 -34.03 30.08 -5.51
CA ALA A 193 -33.74 28.79 -4.89
C ALA A 193 -35.01 28.10 -4.38
N SER A 194 -35.89 28.83 -3.69
CA SER A 194 -37.16 28.29 -3.20
C SER A 194 -38.01 27.72 -4.35
N GLN A 195 -38.09 28.43 -5.48
CA GLN A 195 -38.76 27.95 -6.68
C GLN A 195 -38.09 26.71 -7.28
N CYS A 196 -36.76 26.68 -7.36
CA CYS A 196 -35.99 25.55 -7.89
C CYS A 196 -36.04 24.30 -7.00
N TYR A 197 -36.06 24.47 -5.67
CA TYR A 197 -36.25 23.36 -4.74
C TYR A 197 -37.61 22.69 -4.97
N ALA A 198 -38.64 23.50 -5.24
CA ALA A 198 -39.98 23.00 -5.51
C ALA A 198 -40.20 22.50 -6.95
N ARG A 199 -39.45 23.00 -7.94
CA ARG A 199 -39.76 22.79 -9.37
C ARG A 199 -38.54 22.51 -10.25
N VAL A 200 -38.72 21.62 -11.24
CA VAL A 200 -37.76 21.31 -12.31
C VAL A 200 -38.45 21.56 -13.65
N GLY A 201 -37.90 22.47 -14.47
CA GLY A 201 -38.53 22.86 -15.74
C GLY A 201 -39.94 23.43 -15.58
N GLY A 202 -40.22 24.10 -14.45
CA GLY A 202 -41.54 24.64 -14.11
C GLY A 202 -42.57 23.63 -13.59
N GLN A 203 -42.27 22.33 -13.66
CA GLN A 203 -43.09 21.27 -13.07
C GLN A 203 -42.66 21.00 -11.63
N LEU A 204 -43.56 20.47 -10.79
CA LEU A 204 -43.19 20.07 -9.43
C LEU A 204 -42.06 19.05 -9.45
N ARG A 205 -41.08 19.24 -8.55
CA ARG A 205 -40.00 18.27 -8.34
C ARG A 205 -40.62 16.93 -7.94
N PRO A 206 -40.20 15.82 -8.57
CA PRO A 206 -40.67 14.50 -8.18
C PRO A 206 -40.43 14.24 -6.69
N ALA A 207 -41.46 13.78 -6.00
CA ALA A 207 -41.35 13.38 -4.60
C ALA A 207 -40.62 12.03 -4.50
N THR A 208 -39.75 11.89 -3.52
CA THR A 208 -39.09 10.61 -3.16
C THR A 208 -39.76 9.99 -1.92
N GLY A 209 -40.90 10.52 -1.51
CA GLY A 209 -41.67 10.05 -0.38
C GLY A 209 -43.16 10.34 -0.58
N THR A 210 -43.96 9.93 0.40
CA THR A 210 -45.41 10.11 0.39
C THR A 210 -45.86 10.98 1.56
N VAL A 211 -46.92 11.75 1.34
CA VAL A 211 -47.55 12.61 2.35
C VAL A 211 -48.97 12.10 2.59
N THR A 212 -49.31 11.84 3.85
CA THR A 212 -50.67 11.48 4.27
C THR A 212 -51.13 12.40 5.40
N ASN A 213 -52.10 13.27 5.14
CA ASN A 213 -52.72 14.11 6.16
C ASN A 213 -54.06 13.50 6.59
N GLN A 214 -54.19 13.18 7.87
CA GLN A 214 -55.35 12.50 8.46
C GLN A 214 -56.27 13.44 9.26
N GLY A 215 -55.99 14.75 9.29
CA GLY A 215 -56.76 15.73 10.07
C GLY A 215 -56.56 15.63 11.59
N TYR A 216 -55.55 14.89 12.03
CA TYR A 216 -55.03 14.87 13.41
C TYR A 216 -53.53 14.58 13.44
N GLN A 217 -52.99 14.07 12.33
CA GLN A 217 -51.58 13.84 12.09
C GLN A 217 -51.29 13.93 10.60
N THR A 218 -50.18 14.56 10.22
CA THR A 218 -49.57 14.44 8.89
C THR A 218 -48.35 13.55 8.98
N THR A 219 -48.34 12.48 8.20
CA THR A 219 -47.21 11.56 8.09
C THR A 219 -46.48 11.80 6.78
N LEU A 220 -45.19 12.08 6.87
CA LEU A 220 -44.25 12.20 5.75
C LEU A 220 -43.35 10.96 5.76
N ARG A 221 -43.62 10.03 4.83
CA ARG A 221 -42.93 8.73 4.75
C ARG A 221 -41.95 8.72 3.59
N GLY A 222 -40.66 8.61 3.89
CA GLY A 222 -39.60 8.49 2.88
C GLY A 222 -39.63 7.16 2.14
N ASP A 223 -38.82 7.04 1.10
CA ASP A 223 -38.63 5.79 0.34
C ASP A 223 -37.62 4.81 0.97
N GLY A 224 -37.02 5.18 2.11
CA GLY A 224 -36.02 4.37 2.79
C GLY A 224 -34.67 4.26 2.08
N SER A 225 -34.41 4.99 0.99
CA SER A 225 -33.17 4.87 0.20
C SER A 225 -32.58 6.19 -0.32
N SER A 226 -33.39 7.18 -0.69
CA SER A 226 -32.89 8.44 -1.24
C SER A 226 -32.18 9.29 -0.18
N ARG A 227 -31.02 9.86 -0.52
CA ARG A 227 -30.31 10.82 0.36
C ARG A 227 -30.99 12.18 0.47
N LEU A 228 -31.77 12.55 -0.54
CA LEU A 228 -32.68 13.70 -0.49
C LEU A 228 -34.13 13.18 -0.47
N GLN A 229 -34.81 13.42 0.64
CA GLN A 229 -36.22 13.09 0.84
C GLN A 229 -37.08 14.30 0.46
N VAL A 230 -37.77 14.24 -0.68
CA VAL A 230 -38.62 15.31 -1.19
C VAL A 230 -40.09 14.99 -0.92
N PHE A 231 -40.77 15.90 -0.23
CA PHE A 231 -42.20 15.84 0.04
C PHE A 231 -42.90 17.07 -0.54
N ASN A 232 -43.95 16.86 -1.34
CA ASN A 232 -44.81 17.93 -1.85
C ASN A 232 -46.12 17.92 -1.05
N VAL A 233 -46.33 18.95 -0.24
CA VAL A 233 -47.49 19.12 0.64
C VAL A 233 -48.40 20.20 0.06
N ASP A 234 -49.56 19.78 -0.47
CA ASP A 234 -50.60 20.69 -0.97
C ASP A 234 -51.80 20.72 -0.02
N ALA A 235 -51.54 21.01 1.26
CA ALA A 235 -52.56 21.09 2.30
C ALA A 235 -52.09 21.94 3.47
N ASP A 236 -53.04 22.52 4.21
CA ASP A 236 -52.77 23.03 5.54
C ASP A 236 -52.47 21.87 6.50
N LEU A 237 -51.50 22.08 7.39
CA LEU A 237 -51.17 21.12 8.44
C LEU A 237 -51.96 21.46 9.71
N VAL A 238 -53.28 21.30 9.63
CA VAL A 238 -54.23 21.59 10.71
C VAL A 238 -55.14 20.39 10.96
N GLY A 239 -55.58 20.24 12.20
CA GLY A 239 -56.58 19.23 12.56
C GLY A 239 -57.92 19.47 11.85
N ALA A 240 -58.80 18.47 11.82
CA ALA A 240 -60.03 18.46 11.03
C ALA A 240 -61.01 19.63 11.33
N ARG A 241 -60.85 20.32 12.47
CA ARG A 241 -61.61 21.53 12.84
C ARG A 241 -60.74 22.80 12.93
N GLY A 242 -59.59 22.81 12.27
CA GLY A 242 -58.59 23.89 12.34
C GLY A 242 -57.70 23.87 13.59
N GLY A 243 -57.86 22.87 14.46
CA GLY A 243 -57.04 22.69 15.66
C GLY A 243 -55.61 22.25 15.37
N GLN A 244 -54.83 21.99 16.42
CA GLN A 244 -53.47 21.49 16.25
C GLN A 244 -53.45 20.03 15.79
N GLN A 245 -52.41 19.63 15.06
CA GLN A 245 -52.17 18.23 14.69
C GLN A 245 -50.70 17.82 14.78
N GLY A 246 -50.45 16.51 14.78
CA GLY A 246 -49.11 15.94 14.77
C GLY A 246 -48.45 15.99 13.39
N VAL A 247 -47.12 16.01 13.35
CA VAL A 247 -46.28 15.91 12.16
C VAL A 247 -45.25 14.83 12.45
N VAL A 248 -45.24 13.77 11.63
CA VAL A 248 -44.42 12.59 11.87
C VAL A 248 -43.65 12.23 10.61
N PHE A 249 -42.35 11.98 10.77
CA PHE A 249 -41.49 11.44 9.71
C PHE A 249 -41.29 9.94 9.91
N GLN A 250 -41.37 9.16 8.82
CA GLN A 250 -41.20 7.72 8.83
C GLN A 250 -40.27 7.30 7.68
N GLU A 251 -39.51 6.22 7.87
CA GLU A 251 -38.65 5.63 6.82
C GLU A 251 -37.70 6.64 6.17
N ILE A 252 -37.19 7.59 6.97
CA ILE A 252 -36.14 8.52 6.56
C ILE A 252 -34.78 7.85 6.79
N PRO A 253 -33.93 7.69 5.76
CA PRO A 253 -32.58 7.16 5.96
C PRO A 253 -31.75 8.02 6.92
N ALA A 254 -30.82 7.38 7.66
CA ALA A 254 -29.87 8.10 8.50
C ALA A 254 -29.03 9.07 7.65
N GLY A 255 -28.81 10.28 8.15
CA GLY A 255 -28.10 11.34 7.42
C GLY A 255 -28.79 11.87 6.15
N ALA A 256 -30.03 11.46 5.84
CA ALA A 256 -30.76 12.03 4.69
C ALA A 256 -31.23 13.46 4.98
N THR A 257 -31.20 14.29 3.93
CA THR A 257 -31.78 15.63 3.91
C THR A 257 -33.27 15.53 3.64
N ILE A 258 -34.07 16.36 4.32
CA ILE A 258 -35.52 16.39 4.16
C ILE A 258 -35.92 17.76 3.60
N LEU A 259 -36.49 17.76 2.41
CA LEU A 259 -37.07 18.93 1.76
C LEU A 259 -38.59 18.79 1.70
N VAL A 260 -39.30 19.62 2.46
CA VAL A 260 -40.76 19.68 2.44
C VAL A 260 -41.20 20.92 1.68
N ASN A 261 -41.67 20.74 0.45
CA ASN A 261 -42.27 21.80 -0.36
C ASN A 261 -43.76 21.94 0.02
N VAL A 262 -44.10 23.00 0.76
CA VAL A 262 -45.47 23.35 1.11
C VAL A 262 -46.02 24.30 0.05
N LEU A 263 -46.78 23.75 -0.89
CA LEU A 263 -47.22 24.42 -2.12
C LEU A 263 -48.44 25.30 -1.87
N GLY A 264 -48.70 26.37 -2.62
CA GLY A 264 -49.94 27.17 -2.54
C GLY A 264 -49.83 28.50 -1.79
N ASN A 265 -50.80 29.40 -2.03
CA ASN A 265 -50.67 30.83 -1.71
C ASN A 265 -50.84 31.19 -0.22
N THR A 266 -51.69 30.45 0.49
CA THR A 266 -51.92 30.65 1.93
C THR A 266 -51.76 29.32 2.61
N ARG A 267 -50.87 29.26 3.61
CA ARG A 267 -50.61 28.02 4.34
C ARG A 267 -50.59 28.21 5.84
N THR A 268 -51.26 27.29 6.52
CA THR A 268 -51.27 27.22 7.98
C THR A 268 -50.67 25.90 8.43
N ILE A 269 -49.65 25.98 9.28
CA ILE A 269 -49.19 24.86 10.10
C ILE A 269 -49.65 25.14 11.51
N ASN A 270 -50.55 24.31 12.04
CA ASN A 270 -51.00 24.39 13.43
C ASN A 270 -50.62 23.08 14.12
N THR A 271 -49.54 23.07 14.90
CA THR A 271 -48.95 21.82 15.39
C THR A 271 -48.48 21.86 16.84
N TYR A 272 -48.63 20.72 17.50
CA TYR A 272 -48.04 20.44 18.81
C TYR A 272 -46.69 19.72 18.69
N SER A 273 -46.20 19.46 17.47
CA SER A 273 -45.04 18.60 17.23
C SER A 273 -43.72 19.30 17.53
N GLY A 274 -42.76 18.53 18.04
CA GLY A 274 -41.44 19.00 18.43
C GLY A 274 -41.42 19.43 19.90
N GLY A 275 -40.29 19.13 20.55
CA GLY A 275 -40.11 19.26 21.99
C GLY A 275 -38.74 19.86 22.34
N ILE A 276 -38.61 20.29 23.60
CA ILE A 276 -37.36 20.81 24.15
C ILE A 276 -36.34 19.69 24.36
N GLU A 277 -36.82 18.49 24.72
CA GLU A 277 -35.98 17.33 24.94
C GLU A 277 -35.54 16.72 23.61
N ASP A 278 -34.23 16.52 23.43
CA ASP A 278 -33.68 15.93 22.20
C ASP A 278 -34.06 14.44 21.99
N SER A 279 -34.75 13.81 22.95
CA SER A 279 -35.43 12.53 22.74
C SER A 279 -36.70 12.63 21.89
N ASP A 280 -37.22 13.84 21.63
CA ASP A 280 -38.30 14.03 20.65
C ASP A 280 -37.82 13.59 19.26
N PRO A 281 -38.53 12.67 18.58
CA PRO A 281 -38.12 12.16 17.28
C PRO A 281 -37.92 13.23 16.20
N LEU A 282 -38.62 14.36 16.29
CA LEU A 282 -38.50 15.43 15.30
C LEU A 282 -37.16 16.17 15.43
N ASN A 283 -36.56 16.22 16.62
CA ASN A 283 -35.27 16.88 16.87
C ASN A 283 -34.13 16.20 16.11
N ALA A 284 -34.24 14.89 15.82
CA ALA A 284 -33.25 14.13 15.06
C ALA A 284 -33.06 14.61 13.60
N TYR A 285 -34.00 15.40 13.09
CA TYR A 285 -33.95 15.96 11.73
C TYR A 285 -33.68 17.47 11.71
N ARG A 286 -33.58 18.12 12.87
CA ARG A 286 -33.51 19.58 13.05
C ARG A 286 -32.50 20.25 12.10
N ASP A 287 -31.32 19.67 11.96
CA ASP A 287 -30.22 20.24 11.18
C ASP A 287 -30.29 19.93 9.68
N ARG A 288 -31.25 19.15 9.21
CA ARG A 288 -31.35 18.71 7.81
C ARG A 288 -32.76 18.71 7.24
N LEU A 289 -33.69 19.31 7.97
CA LEU A 289 -35.07 19.52 7.57
C LEU A 289 -35.25 20.96 7.07
N LEU A 290 -35.72 21.13 5.84
CA LEU A 290 -36.12 22.41 5.27
C LEU A 290 -37.61 22.41 4.92
N TRP A 291 -38.36 23.35 5.50
CA TRP A 291 -39.71 23.71 5.12
C TRP A 291 -39.67 24.82 4.07
N ASN A 292 -39.89 24.46 2.81
CA ASN A 292 -39.86 25.38 1.68
C ASN A 292 -41.27 25.77 1.26
N PHE A 293 -41.58 27.07 1.27
CA PHE A 293 -42.85 27.66 0.85
C PHE A 293 -42.62 28.47 -0.43
N PRO A 294 -42.64 27.83 -1.61
CA PRO A 294 -42.30 28.49 -2.87
C PRO A 294 -43.34 29.53 -3.31
N ASP A 295 -44.60 29.32 -2.96
CA ASP A 295 -45.73 30.08 -3.54
C ASP A 295 -46.49 30.92 -2.52
N ALA A 296 -46.21 30.73 -1.22
CA ALA A 296 -47.04 31.28 -0.16
C ALA A 296 -46.82 32.79 -0.03
N THR A 297 -47.90 33.56 -0.22
CA THR A 297 -47.97 34.98 0.14
C THR A 297 -48.40 35.18 1.60
N THR A 298 -48.97 34.15 2.23
CA THR A 298 -49.28 34.16 3.67
C THR A 298 -48.93 32.82 4.28
N VAL A 299 -48.12 32.84 5.33
CA VAL A 299 -47.77 31.66 6.12
C VAL A 299 -48.13 31.90 7.58
N ASN A 300 -48.88 30.99 8.19
CA ASN A 300 -49.23 31.03 9.61
C ASN A 300 -48.62 29.81 10.31
N LEU A 301 -47.68 30.04 11.22
CA LEU A 301 -47.05 29.01 12.03
C LEU A 301 -47.60 29.11 13.45
N ASN A 302 -48.51 28.21 13.79
CA ASN A 302 -49.32 28.21 15.01
C ASN A 302 -49.14 26.90 15.79
N GLY A 303 -49.60 26.90 17.04
CA GLY A 303 -49.70 25.71 17.87
C GLY A 303 -48.81 25.81 19.11
N THR A 304 -48.57 24.69 19.77
CA THR A 304 -47.82 24.63 21.04
C THR A 304 -46.48 23.89 20.94
N GLY A 305 -46.10 23.42 19.75
CA GLY A 305 -44.85 22.69 19.54
C GLY A 305 -43.61 23.59 19.54
N GLN A 306 -42.48 23.03 19.99
CA GLN A 306 -41.15 23.57 19.73
C GLN A 306 -40.70 23.04 18.37
N PHE A 307 -41.08 23.72 17.30
CA PHE A 307 -41.09 23.13 15.96
C PHE A 307 -39.69 23.14 15.33
N GLN A 308 -39.34 22.08 14.62
CA GLN A 308 -37.97 21.79 14.19
C GLN A 308 -37.77 22.01 12.69
N GLY A 309 -36.53 22.30 12.33
CA GLY A 309 -36.10 22.47 10.96
C GLY A 309 -35.95 23.94 10.57
N SER A 310 -35.37 24.14 9.40
CA SER A 310 -35.19 25.46 8.80
C SER A 310 -36.37 25.82 7.90
N PHE A 311 -36.59 27.11 7.68
CA PHE A 311 -37.73 27.65 6.93
C PHE A 311 -37.26 28.54 5.79
N LEU A 312 -37.90 28.41 4.62
CA LEU A 312 -37.70 29.28 3.47
C LEU A 312 -39.04 29.70 2.86
N MET A 313 -39.39 30.98 3.00
CA MET A 313 -40.52 31.60 2.32
C MET A 313 -40.03 32.33 1.06
N GLY A 314 -40.30 31.76 -0.12
CA GLY A 314 -39.73 32.18 -1.39
C GLY A 314 -40.41 33.38 -2.06
N GLN A 315 -41.64 33.71 -1.67
CA GLN A 315 -42.35 34.85 -2.24
C GLN A 315 -41.96 36.15 -1.54
N GLN A 316 -41.52 37.13 -2.32
CA GLN A 316 -41.07 38.43 -1.80
C GLN A 316 -42.19 39.28 -1.20
N THR A 317 -43.45 39.00 -1.57
CA THR A 317 -44.64 39.62 -1.00
C THR A 317 -45.22 38.82 0.17
N SER A 318 -44.52 37.79 0.65
CA SER A 318 -45.02 36.96 1.74
C SER A 318 -45.11 37.74 3.04
N GLU A 319 -46.16 37.48 3.81
CA GLU A 319 -46.26 37.84 5.23
C GLU A 319 -46.32 36.55 6.03
N THR A 320 -45.37 36.36 6.93
CA THR A 320 -45.28 35.16 7.78
C THR A 320 -45.61 35.51 9.23
N ASN A 321 -46.66 34.91 9.78
CA ASN A 321 -47.03 35.03 11.18
C ASN A 321 -46.45 33.85 11.97
N VAL A 322 -45.55 34.12 12.91
CA VAL A 322 -44.94 33.09 13.77
C VAL A 322 -45.50 33.24 15.18
N ARG A 323 -46.28 32.25 15.61
CA ARG A 323 -46.91 32.14 16.94
C ARG A 323 -46.48 30.89 17.72
N LEU A 324 -45.74 30.00 17.08
CA LEU A 324 -45.17 28.82 17.73
C LEU A 324 -44.25 29.25 18.88
N PRO A 325 -44.28 28.55 20.03
CA PRO A 325 -43.39 28.80 21.16
C PRO A 325 -41.91 28.80 20.78
N GLY A 326 -41.49 28.00 19.80
CA GLY A 326 -40.17 28.17 19.24
C GLY A 326 -39.97 27.57 17.86
N ILE A 327 -39.07 28.21 17.12
CA ILE A 327 -38.55 27.76 15.83
C ILE A 327 -37.11 27.31 16.04
N ASN A 328 -36.86 26.02 15.82
CA ASN A 328 -35.57 25.38 16.07
C ASN A 328 -34.86 25.10 14.74
N GLY A 329 -34.27 26.14 14.14
CA GLY A 329 -33.60 26.09 12.85
C GLY A 329 -33.36 27.48 12.27
N ARG A 330 -32.78 27.53 11.07
CA ARG A 330 -32.64 28.79 10.32
C ARG A 330 -33.99 29.28 9.84
N PHE A 331 -34.19 30.60 9.80
CA PHE A 331 -35.44 31.17 9.34
C PHE A 331 -35.20 32.22 8.25
N PHE A 332 -35.58 31.88 7.02
CA PHE A 332 -35.41 32.78 5.88
C PHE A 332 -36.74 33.10 5.25
N THR A 333 -37.08 34.39 5.20
CA THR A 333 -38.20 34.88 4.39
C THR A 333 -37.70 35.94 3.43
N THR A 334 -38.13 35.84 2.19
CA THR A 334 -37.89 36.89 1.18
C THR A 334 -38.92 38.02 1.28
N GLY A 335 -39.98 37.82 2.08
CA GLY A 335 -40.97 38.84 2.45
C GLY A 335 -40.79 39.28 3.90
N SER A 336 -41.90 39.61 4.54
CA SER A 336 -41.97 40.12 5.91
C SER A 336 -42.35 39.02 6.91
N VAL A 337 -41.99 39.25 8.17
CA VAL A 337 -42.34 38.37 9.28
C VAL A 337 -42.93 39.17 10.44
N THR A 338 -44.00 38.65 11.02
CA THR A 338 -44.57 39.09 12.28
C THR A 338 -44.36 37.99 13.32
N HIS A 339 -43.39 38.20 14.21
CA HIS A 339 -43.14 37.35 15.37
C HIS A 339 -44.05 37.79 16.52
N THR A 340 -44.96 36.91 16.91
CA THR A 340 -46.08 37.27 17.79
C THR A 340 -46.52 36.09 18.65
N SER A 341 -47.56 36.27 19.44
CA SER A 341 -48.22 35.22 20.21
C SER A 341 -49.71 35.21 19.89
N GLU A 342 -50.44 34.20 20.36
CA GLU A 342 -51.89 34.30 20.40
C GLU A 342 -52.29 35.44 21.37
N PRO A 343 -53.21 36.34 20.99
CA PRO A 343 -53.58 37.49 21.82
C PRO A 343 -54.03 37.06 23.22
N GLY A 344 -53.41 37.64 24.25
CA GLY A 344 -53.75 37.36 25.64
C GLY A 344 -53.32 35.98 26.17
N VAL A 345 -52.75 35.08 25.34
CA VAL A 345 -52.37 33.71 25.71
C VAL A 345 -50.85 33.53 25.69
N GLY A 346 -50.29 33.05 26.81
CA GLY A 346 -48.89 32.66 26.92
C GLY A 346 -47.89 33.78 26.59
N GLY A 347 -46.59 33.47 26.62
CA GLY A 347 -45.47 34.32 26.20
C GLY A 347 -44.22 33.43 26.11
N GLY A 348 -43.15 33.90 25.47
CA GLY A 348 -41.97 33.09 25.23
C GLY A 348 -41.94 32.45 23.83
N GLN A 349 -42.40 33.16 22.80
CA GLN A 349 -42.15 32.77 21.41
C GLN A 349 -40.72 33.18 21.03
N GLU A 350 -39.97 32.22 20.49
CA GLU A 350 -38.51 32.30 20.34
C GLU A 350 -38.04 31.78 18.98
N PHE A 351 -36.97 32.35 18.44
CA PHE A 351 -36.18 31.73 17.38
C PHE A 351 -34.88 31.21 17.98
N HIS A 352 -34.56 29.93 17.78
CA HIS A 352 -33.32 29.31 18.22
C HIS A 352 -32.37 29.10 17.04
N ALA A 353 -31.07 29.34 17.26
CA ALA A 353 -30.08 29.33 16.21
C ALA A 353 -29.50 27.94 15.94
N TYR A 354 -30.29 27.12 15.24
CA TYR A 354 -29.82 25.80 14.79
C TYR A 354 -29.39 25.80 13.32
N PRO A 355 -28.35 25.02 12.97
CA PRO A 355 -27.79 25.01 11.64
C PRO A 355 -28.74 24.32 10.65
N PHE A 356 -28.49 24.56 9.37
CA PHE A 356 -28.94 23.67 8.31
C PHE A 356 -27.71 23.12 7.59
N ASN A 357 -27.51 21.82 7.71
CA ASN A 357 -26.42 21.01 7.20
C ASN A 357 -26.88 20.05 6.10
N GLY A 358 -28.14 20.14 5.65
CA GLY A 358 -28.67 19.28 4.60
C GLY A 358 -28.18 19.66 3.20
N ASP A 359 -28.07 18.66 2.33
CA ASP A 359 -27.75 18.79 0.91
C ASP A 359 -29.02 19.04 0.09
N LEU A 360 -29.18 20.28 -0.40
CA LEU A 360 -30.32 20.70 -1.21
C LEU A 360 -30.03 20.56 -2.72
N PRO A 361 -31.08 20.49 -3.57
CA PRO A 361 -30.90 20.50 -5.02
C PRO A 361 -30.05 21.68 -5.50
N ASP A 362 -29.21 21.45 -6.52
CA ASP A 362 -28.44 22.55 -7.14
C ASP A 362 -29.37 23.48 -7.93
N CYS A 363 -29.29 24.77 -7.63
CA CYS A 363 -30.21 25.81 -8.11
C CYS A 363 -29.49 27.03 -8.71
N GLY A 364 -28.20 26.89 -9.05
CA GLY A 364 -27.46 27.92 -9.78
C GLY A 364 -27.98 28.14 -11.22
N PRO A 365 -27.81 29.35 -11.79
CA PRO A 365 -28.03 29.56 -13.22
C PRO A 365 -26.94 28.76 -13.98
N ASP A 366 -27.38 27.69 -14.66
CA ASP A 366 -26.57 26.60 -15.21
C ASP A 366 -25.77 25.79 -14.17
N PRO A 367 -26.12 24.51 -13.90
CA PRO A 367 -25.22 23.63 -13.17
C PRO A 367 -24.05 23.31 -14.10
N GLN A 368 -23.02 24.15 -14.11
CA GLN A 368 -21.70 23.66 -14.46
C GLN A 368 -21.32 22.67 -13.36
N PRO A 369 -21.09 21.39 -13.66
CA PRO A 369 -20.57 20.48 -12.67
C PRO A 369 -19.31 21.12 -12.12
N VAL A 370 -19.26 21.36 -10.81
CA VAL A 370 -18.02 21.79 -10.18
C VAL A 370 -17.10 20.60 -10.32
N THR A 371 -16.12 20.73 -11.18
CA THR A 371 -15.09 19.74 -11.39
C THR A 371 -13.74 20.33 -11.00
N GLY A 372 -12.82 19.49 -10.54
CA GLY A 372 -11.45 19.88 -10.26
C GLY A 372 -10.47 18.75 -10.52
N GLU A 373 -9.20 19.09 -10.38
CA GLU A 373 -8.09 18.16 -10.54
C GLU A 373 -7.76 17.46 -9.22
N VAL A 374 -7.61 16.15 -9.26
CA VAL A 374 -6.89 15.39 -8.21
C VAL A 374 -5.54 14.98 -8.75
N SER A 375 -4.49 15.14 -7.95
CA SER A 375 -3.14 14.72 -8.31
C SER A 375 -2.45 13.95 -7.20
N VAL A 376 -1.52 13.08 -7.58
CA VAL A 376 -0.54 12.47 -6.68
C VAL A 376 0.85 12.95 -7.07
N LEU A 377 1.62 13.39 -6.07
CA LEU A 377 3.03 13.75 -6.23
C LEU A 377 3.90 12.64 -5.65
N LYS A 378 4.64 11.99 -6.54
CA LYS A 378 5.54 10.90 -6.20
C LYS A 378 6.90 11.42 -5.79
N ARG A 379 7.35 11.03 -4.60
CA ARG A 379 8.67 11.37 -4.07
C ARG A 379 9.45 10.15 -3.59
N ASN A 380 10.76 10.34 -3.41
CA ASN A 380 11.62 9.46 -2.64
C ASN A 380 11.64 9.87 -1.15
N GLU A 381 12.27 9.05 -0.31
CA GLU A 381 12.43 9.27 1.12
C GLU A 381 13.19 10.56 1.49
N ALA A 382 13.94 11.14 0.55
CA ALA A 382 14.65 12.41 0.72
C ALA A 382 13.88 13.63 0.18
N GLY A 383 12.64 13.45 -0.30
CA GLY A 383 11.78 14.50 -0.83
C GLY A 383 11.97 14.84 -2.31
N GLY A 384 12.90 14.18 -3.02
CA GLY A 384 13.07 14.34 -4.46
C GLY A 384 11.93 13.70 -5.26
N VAL A 385 11.50 14.33 -6.35
CA VAL A 385 10.40 13.84 -7.18
C VAL A 385 10.79 12.62 -8.02
N LEU A 386 9.84 11.72 -8.31
CA LEU A 386 10.10 10.46 -9.02
C LEU A 386 9.20 10.28 -10.26
N PRO A 387 9.77 10.29 -11.49
CA PRO A 387 9.07 9.86 -12.70
C PRO A 387 8.91 8.33 -12.78
N GLY A 388 7.92 7.86 -13.53
CA GLY A 388 7.78 6.45 -13.91
C GLY A 388 6.97 5.55 -12.97
N ALA A 389 6.43 6.06 -11.86
CA ALA A 389 5.48 5.31 -11.03
C ALA A 389 4.13 5.18 -11.75
N ARG A 390 3.47 4.02 -11.68
CA ARG A 390 2.13 3.82 -12.24
C ARG A 390 1.07 3.81 -11.14
N PHE A 391 0.02 4.57 -11.35
CA PHE A 391 -1.12 4.68 -10.45
C PHE A 391 -2.44 4.39 -11.16
N GLU A 392 -3.38 3.84 -10.40
CA GLU A 392 -4.81 3.81 -10.71
C GLU A 392 -5.55 4.80 -9.81
N LEU A 393 -6.56 5.47 -10.34
CA LEU A 393 -7.46 6.33 -9.61
C LEU A 393 -8.82 5.65 -9.46
N TRP A 394 -9.33 5.65 -8.24
CA TRP A 394 -10.61 5.05 -7.87
C TRP A 394 -11.47 6.08 -7.12
N ARG A 395 -12.79 6.04 -7.31
CA ARG A 395 -13.77 6.88 -6.61
C ARG A 395 -14.46 6.05 -5.53
N GLU A 396 -14.51 6.57 -4.31
CA GLU A 396 -15.29 5.97 -3.21
C GLU A 396 -16.77 5.94 -3.60
N THR A 397 -17.39 4.75 -3.60
CA THR A 397 -18.79 4.60 -4.03
C THR A 397 -19.60 3.63 -3.18
N ASN A 398 -18.99 3.02 -2.16
CA ASN A 398 -19.61 1.95 -1.38
C ASN A 398 -19.81 2.31 0.11
N GLY A 399 -19.14 3.37 0.60
CA GLY A 399 -19.27 3.88 1.97
C GLY A 399 -18.46 3.12 3.03
N THR A 400 -17.59 2.19 2.62
CA THR A 400 -16.69 1.44 3.51
C THR A 400 -15.32 2.10 3.51
N GLU A 401 -14.72 2.28 4.70
CA GLU A 401 -13.40 2.89 4.82
C GLU A 401 -12.31 2.11 4.06
N GLY A 402 -11.57 2.83 3.20
CA GLY A 402 -10.46 2.29 2.41
C GLY A 402 -10.86 1.84 0.99
N LEU A 403 -9.86 1.62 0.14
CA LEU A 403 -10.09 1.25 -1.26
C LEU A 403 -10.45 -0.24 -1.42
N GLN A 404 -11.63 -0.51 -2.00
CA GLN A 404 -12.12 -1.86 -2.26
C GLN A 404 -12.08 -2.18 -3.75
N VAL A 405 -11.08 -2.94 -4.22
CA VAL A 405 -10.86 -3.17 -5.66
C VAL A 405 -11.65 -4.34 -6.27
N THR A 406 -12.32 -5.18 -5.45
CA THR A 406 -13.07 -6.36 -5.92
C THR A 406 -14.28 -6.65 -5.03
N GLY A 407 -15.31 -7.29 -5.61
CA GLY A 407 -16.51 -7.75 -4.88
C GLY A 407 -17.75 -6.87 -5.11
N PRO A 408 -18.90 -7.22 -4.52
CA PRO A 408 -20.17 -6.50 -4.71
C PRO A 408 -20.21 -5.09 -4.09
N GLY A 409 -19.23 -4.73 -3.25
CA GLY A 409 -19.01 -3.39 -2.72
C GLY A 409 -17.70 -2.79 -3.20
N ALA A 410 -17.23 -3.12 -4.40
CA ALA A 410 -16.03 -2.53 -4.97
C ALA A 410 -16.26 -1.04 -5.31
N ASP A 411 -15.21 -0.24 -5.14
CA ASP A 411 -15.16 1.14 -5.58
C ASP A 411 -15.11 1.27 -7.10
N THR A 412 -15.44 2.45 -7.60
CA THR A 412 -15.56 2.69 -9.04
C THR A 412 -14.20 3.10 -9.61
N PRO A 413 -13.62 2.35 -10.57
CA PRO A 413 -12.38 2.76 -11.23
C PRO A 413 -12.63 3.99 -12.11
N VAL A 414 -11.71 4.95 -12.06
CA VAL A 414 -11.79 6.20 -12.84
C VAL A 414 -10.85 6.15 -14.03
N THR A 415 -9.54 6.05 -13.77
CA THR A 415 -8.48 6.07 -14.80
C THR A 415 -7.16 5.52 -14.21
N GLY A 416 -6.07 5.56 -14.99
CA GLY A 416 -4.71 5.40 -14.47
C GLY A 416 -3.72 6.31 -15.21
N CYS A 417 -2.61 6.66 -14.55
CA CYS A 417 -1.51 7.41 -15.16
C CYS A 417 -0.13 6.95 -14.68
N THR A 418 0.90 7.40 -15.40
CA THR A 418 2.31 7.25 -15.01
C THR A 418 2.85 8.63 -14.63
N THR A 419 3.64 8.72 -13.56
CA THR A 419 4.19 10.00 -13.11
C THR A 419 5.19 10.57 -14.12
N ASP A 420 5.06 11.86 -14.41
CA ASP A 420 5.91 12.61 -15.34
C ASP A 420 7.27 12.98 -14.73
N GLU A 421 8.09 13.76 -15.45
CA GLU A 421 9.41 14.24 -14.98
C GLU A 421 9.35 15.06 -13.68
N ASN A 422 8.19 15.63 -13.34
CA ASN A 422 7.94 16.37 -12.11
C ASN A 422 7.39 15.47 -10.98
N GLY A 423 7.27 14.17 -11.23
CA GLY A 423 6.68 13.19 -10.32
C GLY A 423 5.16 13.30 -10.19
N LEU A 424 4.47 13.95 -11.14
CA LEU A 424 3.03 14.19 -11.08
C LEU A 424 2.23 13.22 -11.94
N CYS A 425 1.13 12.74 -11.38
CA CYS A 425 0.07 12.00 -12.07
C CYS A 425 -1.25 12.63 -11.60
N ALA A 426 -2.04 13.12 -12.54
CA ALA A 426 -3.19 13.97 -12.28
C ALA A 426 -4.37 13.61 -13.17
N GLN A 427 -5.57 13.86 -12.67
CA GLN A 427 -6.82 13.71 -13.40
C GLN A 427 -7.73 14.89 -13.09
N ASP A 428 -8.13 15.60 -14.14
CA ASP A 428 -9.05 16.74 -14.09
C ASP A 428 -10.47 16.33 -14.50
N GLY A 429 -11.42 17.26 -14.37
CA GLY A 429 -12.83 17.03 -14.73
C GLY A 429 -13.57 16.15 -13.72
N LEU A 430 -13.02 15.97 -12.52
CA LEU A 430 -13.61 15.12 -11.49
C LEU A 430 -14.54 15.93 -10.60
N GLU A 431 -15.68 15.36 -10.24
CA GLU A 431 -16.57 16.02 -9.29
C GLU A 431 -16.05 15.86 -7.85
N PRO A 432 -16.40 16.78 -6.92
CA PRO A 432 -16.08 16.63 -5.51
C PRO A 432 -16.52 15.27 -4.94
N ASP A 433 -15.56 14.53 -4.40
CA ASP A 433 -15.71 13.23 -3.73
C ASP A 433 -14.41 12.79 -3.03
N LEU A 434 -14.46 11.66 -2.34
CA LEU A 434 -13.27 10.92 -1.91
C LEU A 434 -12.75 10.03 -3.04
N TYR A 435 -11.46 10.14 -3.31
CA TYR A 435 -10.75 9.34 -4.28
C TYR A 435 -9.56 8.62 -3.64
N TYR A 436 -9.16 7.51 -4.26
CA TYR A 436 -7.98 6.76 -3.87
C TYR A 436 -7.02 6.64 -5.07
N TRP A 437 -5.79 7.11 -4.87
CA TRP A 437 -4.68 6.76 -5.74
C TRP A 437 -4.09 5.45 -5.25
N ARG A 438 -4.00 4.45 -6.13
CA ARG A 438 -3.36 3.16 -5.85
C ARG A 438 -2.12 3.01 -6.72
N GLU A 439 -0.95 2.96 -6.10
CA GLU A 439 0.30 2.66 -6.82
C GLU A 439 0.31 1.17 -7.21
N THR A 440 0.46 0.89 -8.49
CA THR A 440 0.49 -0.48 -9.02
C THR A 440 1.89 -0.91 -9.44
N VAL A 441 2.75 0.05 -9.79
CA VAL A 441 4.16 -0.17 -10.16
C VAL A 441 5.00 0.97 -9.60
N ALA A 442 5.99 0.63 -8.78
CA ALA A 442 6.98 1.58 -8.30
C ALA A 442 7.95 2.02 -9.41
N PRO A 443 8.56 3.21 -9.33
CA PRO A 443 9.64 3.62 -10.23
C PRO A 443 10.82 2.65 -10.22
N ASP A 444 11.60 2.63 -11.30
CA ASP A 444 12.81 1.81 -11.39
C ASP A 444 13.77 2.09 -10.23
N GLY A 445 14.20 1.03 -9.55
CA GLY A 445 15.10 1.13 -8.39
C GLY A 445 14.42 1.54 -7.08
N TYR A 446 13.09 1.53 -7.02
CA TYR A 446 12.29 1.79 -5.81
C TYR A 446 11.39 0.61 -5.45
N GLN A 447 11.06 0.49 -4.17
CA GLN A 447 10.14 -0.54 -3.67
C GLN A 447 8.69 -0.06 -3.76
N LEU A 448 7.77 -0.95 -4.13
CA LEU A 448 6.34 -0.69 -3.98
C LEU A 448 5.98 -0.69 -2.48
N PRO A 449 5.28 0.34 -1.96
CA PRO A 449 4.90 0.39 -0.56
C PRO A 449 4.02 -0.80 -0.13
N GLN A 450 4.13 -1.22 1.13
CA GLN A 450 3.28 -2.27 1.69
C GLN A 450 1.79 -1.90 1.64
N ASN A 451 1.49 -0.62 1.88
CA ASN A 451 0.16 -0.04 1.66
C ASN A 451 0.26 1.00 0.53
N PRO A 452 -0.05 0.60 -0.72
CA PRO A 452 0.10 1.47 -1.88
C PRO A 452 -1.14 2.33 -2.16
N VAL A 453 -2.01 2.57 -1.15
CA VAL A 453 -3.25 3.34 -1.30
C VAL A 453 -3.14 4.68 -0.61
N PHE A 454 -3.44 5.75 -1.35
CA PHE A 454 -3.31 7.13 -0.91
C PHE A 454 -4.66 7.86 -1.12
N PRO A 455 -5.41 8.15 -0.05
CA PRO A 455 -6.67 8.88 -0.17
C PRO A 455 -6.44 10.35 -0.51
N VAL A 456 -7.37 10.93 -1.27
CA VAL A 456 -7.42 12.35 -1.59
C VAL A 456 -8.88 12.81 -1.71
N THR A 457 -9.24 13.87 -1.01
CA THR A 457 -10.62 14.40 -1.03
C THR A 457 -10.69 15.66 -1.87
N LEU A 458 -11.40 15.59 -2.99
CA LEU A 458 -11.75 16.74 -3.81
C LEU A 458 -13.03 17.36 -3.23
N THR A 459 -12.98 18.64 -2.87
CA THR A 459 -14.11 19.41 -2.34
C THR A 459 -14.46 20.53 -3.32
N ARG A 460 -15.65 21.12 -3.22
CA ARG A 460 -15.96 22.33 -4.02
C ARG A 460 -15.00 23.49 -3.76
N GLU A 461 -14.43 23.59 -2.56
CA GLU A 461 -13.53 24.68 -2.17
C GLU A 461 -12.17 24.56 -2.87
N ASN A 462 -11.62 23.34 -2.93
CA ASN A 462 -10.33 23.09 -3.59
C ASN A 462 -10.46 22.76 -5.07
N ALA A 463 -11.64 22.42 -5.60
CA ALA A 463 -11.84 22.10 -7.02
C ALA A 463 -11.30 23.17 -8.00
N PRO A 464 -11.46 24.49 -7.77
CA PRO A 464 -10.92 25.52 -8.67
C PRO A 464 -9.38 25.53 -8.76
N VAL A 465 -8.68 24.99 -7.76
CA VAL A 465 -7.21 24.96 -7.68
C VAL A 465 -6.62 23.56 -7.76
N GLY A 466 -7.47 22.53 -7.70
CA GLY A 466 -7.09 21.13 -7.56
C GLY A 466 -6.66 20.75 -6.14
N VAL A 467 -6.60 19.44 -5.89
CA VAL A 467 -6.09 18.85 -4.64
C VAL A 467 -4.99 17.86 -4.96
N ARG A 468 -4.05 17.72 -4.03
CA ARG A 468 -2.89 16.87 -4.18
C ARG A 468 -2.63 16.05 -2.93
N THR A 469 -2.27 14.79 -3.13
CA THR A 469 -1.70 13.91 -2.09
C THR A 469 -0.26 13.55 -2.44
N GLU A 470 0.53 13.11 -1.47
CA GLU A 470 1.92 12.69 -1.69
C GLU A 470 2.06 11.17 -1.50
N ALA A 471 2.86 10.55 -2.36
CA ALA A 471 3.21 9.14 -2.30
C ALA A 471 4.73 8.96 -2.27
N VAL A 472 5.25 8.36 -1.20
CA VAL A 472 6.70 8.21 -0.97
C VAL A 472 7.11 6.75 -1.18
N ASN A 473 8.15 6.51 -1.99
CA ASN A 473 8.78 5.19 -2.10
C ASN A 473 10.18 5.28 -1.53
N THR A 474 10.59 4.18 -0.90
CA THR A 474 11.95 3.97 -0.48
C THR A 474 12.75 3.39 -1.63
N ARG A 475 13.97 3.89 -1.82
CA ARG A 475 14.90 3.29 -2.78
C ARG A 475 15.08 1.83 -2.44
N THR A 476 15.00 0.96 -3.45
CA THR A 476 15.41 -0.43 -3.30
C THR A 476 16.87 -0.39 -2.86
N PRO A 477 17.22 -0.96 -1.68
CA PRO A 477 18.59 -1.02 -1.25
C PRO A 477 19.41 -1.64 -2.37
N ASN A 478 20.46 -0.96 -2.83
CA ASN A 478 21.43 -1.63 -3.68
C ASN A 478 21.93 -2.84 -2.88
N PRO A 479 21.92 -4.06 -3.43
CA PRO A 479 22.52 -5.19 -2.74
C PRO A 479 23.97 -4.80 -2.46
N VAL A 480 24.33 -4.75 -1.18
CA VAL A 480 25.73 -4.55 -0.78
C VAL A 480 26.51 -5.70 -1.41
N THR A 481 27.47 -5.37 -2.28
CA THR A 481 28.36 -6.35 -2.87
C THR A 481 29.71 -6.29 -2.17
N VAL A 482 30.22 -7.45 -1.78
CA VAL A 482 31.50 -7.60 -1.11
C VAL A 482 32.49 -8.19 -2.10
N GLU A 483 33.71 -7.68 -2.10
CA GLU A 483 34.82 -8.29 -2.83
C GLU A 483 35.24 -9.59 -2.13
N VAL A 484 35.13 -10.71 -2.85
CA VAL A 484 35.60 -12.02 -2.40
C VAL A 484 36.82 -12.42 -3.20
N THR A 485 37.94 -12.61 -2.51
CA THR A 485 39.19 -13.10 -3.07
C THR A 485 39.35 -14.58 -2.77
N LEU A 486 39.34 -15.43 -3.81
CA LEU A 486 39.83 -16.79 -3.71
C LEU A 486 41.36 -16.77 -3.73
N ARG A 487 42.00 -17.48 -2.79
CA ARG A 487 43.45 -17.64 -2.70
C ARG A 487 43.82 -19.11 -2.75
N LYS A 488 44.45 -19.52 -3.84
CA LYS A 488 44.91 -20.89 -4.07
C LYS A 488 46.34 -21.07 -3.59
N THR A 489 46.56 -22.07 -2.75
CA THR A 489 47.88 -22.38 -2.19
C THR A 489 48.27 -23.85 -2.34
N ALA A 490 49.56 -24.14 -2.23
CA ALA A 490 50.06 -25.47 -1.93
C ALA A 490 49.71 -25.81 -0.48
N ALA A 491 49.21 -27.02 -0.24
CA ALA A 491 48.93 -27.53 1.10
C ALA A 491 50.22 -27.59 1.94
N ALA A 492 51.32 -28.01 1.32
CA ALA A 492 52.65 -27.95 1.90
C ALA A 492 53.31 -26.58 1.59
N GLY A 493 53.71 -25.84 2.62
CA GLY A 493 54.50 -24.62 2.48
C GLY A 493 53.74 -23.36 2.03
N GLY A 494 52.45 -23.47 1.65
CA GLY A 494 51.58 -22.31 1.40
C GLY A 494 51.91 -21.49 0.15
N ALA A 495 52.74 -22.01 -0.77
CA ALA A 495 53.08 -21.34 -2.02
C ALA A 495 51.83 -21.04 -2.85
N LEU A 496 51.77 -19.89 -3.52
CA LEU A 496 50.60 -19.45 -4.29
C LEU A 496 50.56 -20.17 -5.64
N LEU A 497 49.38 -20.67 -6.04
CA LEU A 497 49.25 -21.53 -7.23
C LEU A 497 48.42 -20.87 -8.33
N PRO A 498 49.03 -20.50 -9.47
CA PRO A 498 48.30 -20.04 -10.64
C PRO A 498 47.65 -21.20 -11.41
N GLY A 499 46.57 -20.94 -12.16
CA GLY A 499 45.98 -21.86 -13.13
C GLY A 499 44.85 -22.76 -12.63
N ALA A 500 44.56 -22.82 -11.32
CA ALA A 500 43.36 -23.51 -10.80
C ALA A 500 42.07 -22.90 -11.36
N ARG A 501 41.06 -23.73 -11.66
CA ARG A 501 39.77 -23.32 -12.22
C ARG A 501 38.61 -23.66 -11.27
N PHE A 502 37.73 -22.69 -11.02
CA PHE A 502 36.59 -22.84 -10.13
C PHE A 502 35.26 -22.43 -10.77
N GLU A 503 34.20 -23.12 -10.35
CA GLU A 503 32.81 -22.70 -10.48
C GLU A 503 32.33 -22.06 -9.17
N LEU A 504 31.48 -21.05 -9.28
CA LEU A 504 30.85 -20.39 -8.14
C LEU A 504 29.37 -20.72 -8.06
N TRP A 505 28.91 -21.06 -6.86
CA TRP A 505 27.53 -21.43 -6.58
C TRP A 505 27.02 -20.67 -5.35
N ARG A 506 25.71 -20.39 -5.32
CA ARG A 506 25.01 -19.79 -4.19
C ARG A 506 24.08 -20.83 -3.56
N GLU A 507 24.16 -20.97 -2.24
CA GLU A 507 23.20 -21.76 -1.46
C GLU A 507 21.81 -21.16 -1.61
N THR A 508 20.87 -21.92 -2.15
CA THR A 508 19.51 -21.43 -2.43
C THR A 508 18.40 -22.41 -2.07
N ASN A 509 18.76 -23.59 -1.57
CA ASN A 509 17.80 -24.68 -1.35
C ASN A 509 17.68 -25.10 0.13
N GLY A 510 18.61 -24.67 0.99
CA GLY A 510 18.61 -24.86 2.44
C GLY A 510 19.09 -26.24 2.89
N LEU A 511 19.70 -27.04 2.02
CA LEU A 511 20.29 -28.33 2.35
C LEU A 511 21.79 -28.17 2.60
N THR A 512 22.36 -29.07 3.40
CA THR A 512 23.80 -28.98 3.74
C THR A 512 24.68 -29.43 2.57
N GLY A 513 25.61 -28.57 2.17
CA GLY A 513 26.60 -28.83 1.11
C GLY A 513 26.11 -28.40 -0.27
N LEU A 514 26.96 -28.46 -1.29
CA LEU A 514 26.58 -28.06 -2.65
C LEU A 514 25.73 -29.14 -3.35
N GLN A 515 24.56 -28.77 -3.89
CA GLN A 515 23.77 -29.61 -4.79
C GLN A 515 23.84 -29.09 -6.22
N THR A 516 24.58 -29.78 -7.10
CA THR A 516 24.74 -29.37 -8.50
C THR A 516 23.64 -29.84 -9.45
N ASP A 517 22.79 -30.78 -9.00
CA ASP A 517 21.71 -31.39 -9.78
C ASP A 517 20.51 -31.83 -8.89
N GLY A 518 19.50 -32.45 -9.49
CA GLY A 518 18.29 -32.94 -8.79
C GLY A 518 17.11 -31.96 -8.81
N GLY A 519 16.10 -32.22 -7.96
CA GLY A 519 14.84 -31.44 -7.96
C GLY A 519 14.90 -30.09 -7.24
N ARG A 520 15.99 -29.82 -6.52
CA ARG A 520 16.26 -28.56 -5.80
C ARG A 520 17.76 -28.24 -5.80
N PRO A 521 18.38 -28.01 -6.97
CA PRO A 521 19.81 -27.69 -7.05
C PRO A 521 20.08 -26.27 -6.54
N ASP A 522 21.32 -26.02 -6.14
CA ASP A 522 21.82 -24.67 -5.88
C ASP A 522 21.96 -23.84 -7.15
N THR A 523 22.01 -22.52 -6.98
CA THR A 523 22.11 -21.59 -8.10
C THR A 523 23.57 -21.41 -8.50
N ARG A 524 23.94 -21.91 -9.69
CA ARG A 524 25.23 -21.58 -10.31
C ARG A 524 25.25 -20.09 -10.67
N LEU A 525 26.30 -19.39 -10.26
CA LEU A 525 26.50 -17.98 -10.66
C LEU A 525 27.31 -17.90 -11.95
N ASP A 526 26.99 -16.92 -12.78
CA ASP A 526 27.71 -16.66 -14.02
C ASP A 526 29.10 -16.10 -13.69
N GLY A 527 30.08 -16.99 -13.68
CA GLY A 527 31.47 -16.67 -13.38
C GLY A 527 32.32 -17.93 -13.34
N SER A 528 33.47 -17.88 -14.01
CA SER A 528 34.52 -18.89 -13.84
C SER A 528 35.76 -18.19 -13.30
N CYS A 529 36.34 -18.74 -12.24
CA CYS A 529 37.47 -18.13 -11.57
C CYS A 529 38.72 -18.93 -11.90
N VAL A 530 39.65 -18.31 -12.61
CA VAL A 530 40.97 -18.89 -12.92
C VAL A 530 42.02 -18.10 -12.16
N THR A 531 42.77 -18.78 -11.30
CA THR A 531 43.77 -18.12 -10.43
C THR A 531 44.93 -17.56 -11.27
N GLY A 532 45.22 -16.27 -11.08
CA GLY A 532 46.29 -15.57 -11.79
C GLY A 532 47.67 -15.86 -11.20
N ALA A 533 48.70 -15.15 -11.68
CA ALA A 533 50.10 -15.32 -11.25
C ALA A 533 50.34 -15.19 -9.73
N GLN A 534 49.46 -14.49 -9.01
CA GLN A 534 49.49 -14.34 -7.55
C GLN A 534 48.69 -15.45 -6.82
N GLY A 535 48.26 -16.50 -7.53
CA GLY A 535 47.40 -17.56 -7.01
C GLY A 535 46.02 -17.08 -6.55
N THR A 536 45.56 -15.93 -7.02
CA THR A 536 44.29 -15.33 -6.61
C THR A 536 43.35 -15.07 -7.78
N CYS A 537 42.07 -14.96 -7.46
CA CYS A 537 41.04 -14.43 -8.35
C CYS A 537 39.92 -13.80 -7.50
N THR A 538 39.33 -12.71 -8.00
CA THR A 538 38.41 -11.84 -7.25
C THR A 538 37.05 -11.78 -7.93
N VAL A 539 35.98 -11.79 -7.15
CA VAL A 539 34.59 -11.62 -7.60
C VAL A 539 33.84 -10.67 -6.67
N GLN A 540 32.76 -10.06 -7.15
CA GLN A 540 31.86 -9.23 -6.35
C GLN A 540 30.58 -10.01 -6.08
N LEU A 541 30.24 -10.26 -4.81
CA LEU A 541 29.09 -11.09 -4.43
C LEU A 541 28.14 -10.35 -3.49
N PRO A 542 26.81 -10.57 -3.60
CA PRO A 542 25.86 -10.01 -2.65
C PRO A 542 26.12 -10.47 -1.21
N ALA A 543 26.12 -9.53 -0.27
CA ALA A 543 26.15 -9.81 1.16
C ALA A 543 24.86 -10.48 1.67
N GLY A 544 24.96 -11.15 2.82
CA GLY A 544 23.87 -11.89 3.46
C GLY A 544 23.58 -13.23 2.79
N GLY A 545 24.61 -13.93 2.30
CA GLY A 545 24.45 -15.20 1.60
C GLY A 545 25.59 -16.19 1.85
N SER A 546 25.26 -17.47 1.74
CA SER A 546 26.21 -18.58 1.75
C SER A 546 26.50 -19.03 0.31
N TYR A 547 27.77 -19.35 0.05
CA TYR A 547 28.30 -19.64 -1.27
C TYR A 547 29.25 -20.84 -1.24
N TYR A 548 29.51 -21.39 -2.43
CA TYR A 548 30.44 -22.50 -2.61
C TYR A 548 31.38 -22.24 -3.78
N TRP A 549 32.68 -22.41 -3.55
CA TRP A 549 33.66 -22.61 -4.61
C TRP A 549 33.80 -24.10 -4.91
N ARG A 550 33.62 -24.49 -6.17
CA ARG A 550 33.89 -25.86 -6.63
C ARG A 550 35.08 -25.87 -7.58
N GLU A 551 36.18 -26.47 -7.16
CA GLU A 551 37.37 -26.65 -8.01
C GLU A 551 37.05 -27.67 -9.11
N THR A 552 37.24 -27.27 -10.37
CA THR A 552 36.97 -28.11 -11.53
C THR A 552 38.23 -28.57 -12.23
N ALA A 553 39.35 -27.87 -12.01
CA ALA A 553 40.67 -28.29 -12.44
C ALA A 553 41.73 -27.74 -11.48
N ALA A 554 42.62 -28.62 -11.02
CA ALA A 554 43.78 -28.25 -10.21
C ALA A 554 44.86 -27.56 -11.07
N PRO A 555 45.76 -26.77 -10.45
CA PRO A 555 46.99 -26.31 -11.10
C PRO A 555 47.88 -27.47 -11.58
N ASP A 556 48.68 -27.23 -12.60
CA ASP A 556 49.66 -28.22 -13.10
C ASP A 556 50.61 -28.69 -11.98
N GLY A 557 50.78 -30.01 -11.85
CA GLY A 557 51.61 -30.64 -10.81
C GLY A 557 50.95 -30.72 -9.42
N TYR A 558 49.63 -30.48 -9.34
CA TYR A 558 48.85 -30.59 -8.11
C TYR A 558 47.61 -31.45 -8.32
N GLU A 559 47.24 -32.21 -7.29
CA GLU A 559 46.08 -33.09 -7.32
C GLU A 559 44.79 -32.29 -7.16
N LEU A 560 43.74 -32.66 -7.90
CA LEU A 560 42.38 -32.19 -7.63
C LEU A 560 41.86 -32.86 -6.34
N PRO A 561 41.43 -32.10 -5.32
CA PRO A 561 40.96 -32.68 -4.07
C PRO A 561 39.78 -33.64 -4.26
N ALA A 562 39.76 -34.73 -3.48
CA ALA A 562 38.64 -35.70 -3.49
C ALA A 562 37.28 -35.05 -3.15
N ASN A 563 37.30 -34.02 -2.30
CA ASN A 563 36.17 -33.11 -2.12
C ASN A 563 36.57 -31.70 -2.61
N PRO A 564 36.19 -31.31 -3.84
CA PRO A 564 36.60 -30.05 -4.43
C PRO A 564 35.73 -28.85 -4.03
N VAL A 565 34.84 -29.00 -3.04
CA VAL A 565 33.89 -27.95 -2.64
C VAL A 565 34.37 -27.25 -1.37
N THR A 566 34.47 -25.92 -1.42
CA THR A 566 34.78 -25.05 -0.29
C THR A 566 33.61 -24.09 -0.02
N PRO A 567 32.88 -24.24 1.10
CA PRO A 567 31.83 -23.30 1.50
C PRO A 567 32.43 -22.01 2.09
N PHE A 568 31.70 -20.90 1.96
CA PHE A 568 32.01 -19.63 2.61
C PHE A 568 30.75 -18.76 2.71
N ASP A 569 30.72 -17.88 3.71
CA ASP A 569 29.66 -16.90 3.90
C ASP A 569 30.16 -15.50 3.54
N VAL A 570 29.23 -14.65 3.11
CA VAL A 570 29.49 -13.23 2.86
C VAL A 570 28.46 -12.44 3.65
N ASP A 571 28.91 -11.74 4.68
CA ASP A 571 28.07 -10.94 5.55
C ASP A 571 28.12 -9.46 5.17
N THR A 572 27.15 -8.69 5.67
CA THR A 572 27.09 -7.24 5.41
C THR A 572 28.27 -6.47 6.02
N GLU A 573 28.85 -6.99 7.10
CA GLU A 573 30.01 -6.38 7.77
C GLU A 573 31.31 -6.51 6.94
N ASP A 574 31.36 -7.48 6.01
CA ASP A 574 32.53 -7.73 5.18
C ASP A 574 32.73 -6.68 4.08
N GLU A 575 31.78 -5.77 3.85
CA GLU A 575 31.87 -4.72 2.80
C GLU A 575 33.17 -3.90 2.93
N GLN A 576 33.62 -3.63 4.15
CA GLN A 576 34.81 -2.81 4.38
C GLN A 576 36.13 -3.58 4.28
N THR A 577 36.10 -4.89 4.54
CA THR A 577 37.31 -5.72 4.67
C THR A 577 37.50 -6.72 3.53
N GLY A 578 36.44 -7.01 2.77
CA GLY A 578 36.37 -8.13 1.84
C GLY A 578 36.40 -9.49 2.54
N VAL A 579 36.24 -10.55 1.76
CA VAL A 579 36.38 -11.94 2.21
C VAL A 579 37.53 -12.62 1.49
N VAL A 580 38.40 -13.33 2.20
CA VAL A 580 39.47 -14.14 1.60
C VAL A 580 39.24 -15.63 1.87
N VAL A 581 39.01 -16.40 0.81
CA VAL A 581 38.77 -17.85 0.88
C VAL A 581 40.04 -18.59 0.46
N ASN A 582 40.67 -19.32 1.38
CA ASN A 582 41.89 -20.08 1.11
C ASN A 582 41.57 -21.51 0.68
N VAL A 583 42.10 -21.94 -0.47
CA VAL A 583 41.87 -23.28 -1.03
C VAL A 583 43.22 -23.98 -1.32
N PRO A 584 43.67 -24.94 -0.49
CA PRO A 584 44.95 -25.63 -0.68
C PRO A 584 44.86 -26.88 -1.59
N ASN A 585 45.89 -27.19 -2.41
CA ASN A 585 46.05 -28.50 -3.09
C ASN A 585 47.36 -29.19 -2.66
N ALA A 586 47.34 -30.52 -2.59
CA ALA A 586 48.54 -31.32 -2.47
C ALA A 586 49.28 -31.38 -3.82
N ALA A 587 50.61 -31.36 -3.77
CA ALA A 587 51.41 -31.59 -4.97
C ALA A 587 51.25 -33.04 -5.43
N GLU A 588 51.24 -33.27 -6.74
CA GLU A 588 51.29 -34.61 -7.29
C GLU A 588 52.60 -35.31 -6.86
N PRO A 589 52.56 -36.61 -6.52
CA PRO A 589 53.76 -37.36 -6.23
C PRO A 589 54.66 -37.40 -7.48
N PRO A 590 56.00 -37.31 -7.34
CA PRO A 590 56.90 -37.42 -8.48
C PRO A 590 56.77 -38.79 -9.14
N GLU A 591 56.59 -38.84 -10.46
CA GLU A 591 56.60 -40.08 -11.23
C GLU A 591 57.98 -40.75 -11.11
N TYR A 592 58.03 -42.02 -10.72
CA TYR A 592 59.25 -42.82 -10.69
C TYR A 592 59.62 -43.27 -12.11
N GLU A 593 60.78 -42.86 -12.63
CA GLU A 593 61.35 -43.37 -13.89
C GLU A 593 62.61 -44.21 -13.64
N GLY A 594 62.50 -45.53 -13.72
CA GLY A 594 63.64 -46.45 -13.66
C GLY A 594 64.09 -46.96 -15.04
N SER A 595 65.15 -47.77 -15.03
CA SER A 595 65.75 -48.38 -16.21
C SER A 595 66.24 -49.81 -15.97
N ILE A 596 66.18 -50.65 -17.00
CA ILE A 596 66.77 -51.99 -17.01
C ILE A 596 67.89 -52.01 -18.05
N HIS A 597 69.13 -52.20 -17.59
CA HIS A 597 70.29 -52.38 -18.44
C HIS A 597 70.68 -53.86 -18.53
N LEU A 598 70.59 -54.41 -19.73
CA LEU A 598 70.96 -55.77 -20.04
C LEU A 598 72.42 -55.84 -20.52
N LEU A 599 73.16 -56.84 -20.05
CA LEU A 599 74.47 -57.26 -20.56
C LEU A 599 74.42 -58.70 -21.05
N LYS A 600 74.67 -58.93 -22.34
CA LYS A 600 74.68 -60.25 -22.96
C LYS A 600 76.08 -60.76 -23.21
N LYS A 601 76.37 -62.00 -22.81
CA LYS A 601 77.69 -62.64 -22.93
C LYS A 601 77.64 -64.04 -23.56
N ASP A 602 78.75 -64.44 -24.16
CA ASP A 602 78.99 -65.82 -24.62
C ASP A 602 79.22 -66.68 -23.38
N ALA A 603 78.41 -67.72 -23.22
CA ALA A 603 78.40 -68.57 -22.02
C ALA A 603 79.73 -69.33 -21.79
N LYS A 604 80.58 -69.46 -22.81
CA LYS A 604 81.87 -70.17 -22.72
C LYS A 604 83.05 -69.23 -22.53
N THR A 605 83.07 -68.12 -23.27
CA THR A 605 84.20 -67.19 -23.32
C THR A 605 84.02 -65.98 -22.41
N GLY A 606 82.81 -65.72 -21.93
CA GLY A 606 82.45 -64.53 -21.15
C GLY A 606 82.51 -63.23 -21.95
N ARG A 607 82.82 -63.28 -23.25
CA ARG A 607 82.92 -62.11 -24.12
C ARG A 607 81.54 -61.53 -24.41
N PRO A 608 81.41 -60.21 -24.60
CA PRO A 608 80.14 -59.60 -24.94
C PRO A 608 79.54 -60.10 -26.26
N LEU A 609 78.21 -60.16 -26.32
CA LEU A 609 77.44 -60.60 -27.49
C LEU A 609 76.63 -59.47 -28.08
N ARG A 610 77.00 -59.06 -29.29
CA ARG A 610 76.24 -58.13 -30.12
C ARG A 610 75.10 -58.85 -30.85
N GLY A 611 73.94 -58.21 -30.94
CA GLY A 611 72.85 -58.60 -31.82
C GLY A 611 71.80 -59.54 -31.23
N ALA A 612 71.81 -59.79 -29.92
CA ALA A 612 70.67 -60.45 -29.25
C ALA A 612 69.55 -59.42 -29.02
N VAL A 613 68.29 -59.79 -29.25
CA VAL A 613 67.15 -58.86 -29.19
C VAL A 613 66.24 -59.22 -28.03
N PHE A 614 65.85 -58.21 -27.25
CA PHE A 614 65.03 -58.34 -26.06
C PHE A 614 63.79 -57.45 -26.09
N GLU A 615 62.75 -57.89 -25.41
CA GLU A 615 61.57 -57.11 -25.05
C GLU A 615 61.44 -57.03 -23.52
N VAL A 616 60.84 -55.96 -23.00
CA VAL A 616 60.44 -55.84 -21.59
C VAL A 616 58.92 -55.84 -21.50
N TRP A 617 58.38 -56.74 -20.69
CA TRP A 617 56.97 -56.85 -20.36
C TRP A 617 56.75 -56.46 -18.89
N LYS A 618 55.70 -55.71 -18.56
CA LYS A 618 55.30 -55.34 -17.20
C LYS A 618 54.24 -56.32 -16.70
N GLU A 619 54.45 -56.87 -15.51
CA GLU A 619 53.45 -57.66 -14.80
C GLU A 619 52.26 -56.75 -14.44
N THR A 620 51.08 -57.07 -14.97
CA THR A 620 49.87 -56.25 -14.77
C THR A 620 48.66 -57.05 -14.34
N ASN A 621 48.75 -58.39 -14.29
CA ASN A 621 47.59 -59.25 -14.05
C ASN A 621 47.65 -60.00 -12.70
N GLY A 622 48.80 -60.00 -12.02
CA GLY A 622 49.00 -60.61 -10.70
C GLY A 622 49.17 -62.13 -10.72
N THR A 623 49.31 -62.74 -11.89
CA THR A 623 49.53 -64.18 -12.08
C THR A 623 51.02 -64.44 -12.22
N ALA A 624 51.55 -65.39 -11.46
CA ALA A 624 52.99 -65.68 -11.51
C ALA A 624 53.45 -66.14 -12.90
N GLY A 625 54.42 -65.41 -13.46
CA GLY A 625 55.06 -65.70 -14.75
C GLY A 625 54.40 -65.00 -15.93
N LEU A 626 55.20 -64.67 -16.95
CA LEU A 626 54.76 -63.87 -18.09
C LEU A 626 53.60 -64.47 -18.89
N GLN A 627 52.49 -63.73 -19.02
CA GLN A 627 51.35 -64.05 -19.87
C GLN A 627 51.31 -63.13 -21.10
N THR A 628 51.75 -63.59 -22.27
CA THR A 628 51.80 -62.76 -23.49
C THR A 628 50.50 -62.75 -24.31
N ARG A 629 49.48 -63.53 -23.92
CA ARG A 629 48.21 -63.69 -24.65
C ARG A 629 47.05 -63.95 -23.69
N GLY A 630 45.82 -63.66 -24.14
CA GLY A 630 44.58 -63.85 -23.37
C GLY A 630 44.02 -62.54 -22.80
N ILE A 631 42.84 -62.59 -22.18
CA ILE A 631 42.14 -61.41 -21.64
C ILE A 631 42.89 -60.73 -20.48
N ASN A 632 43.80 -61.45 -19.83
CA ASN A 632 44.61 -60.97 -18.71
C ASN A 632 46.11 -60.99 -19.08
N ALA A 633 46.46 -60.73 -20.34
CA ALA A 633 47.86 -60.67 -20.74
C ALA A 633 48.60 -59.53 -20.02
N ASP A 634 49.87 -59.75 -19.71
CA ASP A 634 50.80 -58.71 -19.29
C ASP A 634 51.04 -57.69 -20.40
N VAL A 635 51.42 -56.47 -20.02
CA VAL A 635 51.62 -55.37 -20.96
C VAL A 635 53.05 -55.37 -21.48
N LEU A 636 53.23 -55.34 -22.80
CA LEU A 636 54.54 -55.07 -23.40
C LEU A 636 54.96 -53.62 -23.08
N ALA A 637 55.91 -53.44 -22.16
CA ALA A 637 56.34 -52.13 -21.69
C ALA A 637 57.28 -51.44 -22.68
N LYS A 638 58.24 -52.18 -23.25
CA LYS A 638 59.16 -51.68 -24.28
C LYS A 638 59.52 -52.80 -25.28
N PRO A 639 59.40 -52.56 -26.59
CA PRO A 639 59.76 -53.54 -27.61
C PRO A 639 61.26 -53.55 -27.95
N GLY A 640 61.75 -54.71 -28.41
CA GLY A 640 62.86 -54.90 -29.35
C GLY A 640 64.12 -54.04 -29.18
N CYS A 641 64.94 -54.33 -28.18
CA CYS A 641 66.26 -53.73 -28.02
C CYS A 641 67.37 -54.75 -28.34
N ALA A 642 68.23 -54.41 -29.32
CA ALA A 642 69.34 -55.25 -29.76
C ALA A 642 70.64 -54.90 -29.02
N THR A 643 71.39 -55.90 -28.57
CA THR A 643 72.65 -55.67 -27.85
C THR A 643 73.75 -55.13 -28.77
N ASP A 644 74.51 -54.16 -28.26
CA ASP A 644 75.59 -53.48 -28.98
C ASP A 644 76.93 -54.28 -28.96
N GLY A 645 78.01 -53.66 -29.45
CA GLY A 645 79.35 -54.27 -29.47
C GLY A 645 79.94 -54.59 -28.10
N ALA A 646 79.46 -53.93 -27.03
CA ALA A 646 79.78 -54.21 -25.64
C ALA A 646 78.79 -55.20 -25.00
N GLY A 647 77.88 -55.78 -25.80
CA GLY A 647 76.84 -56.70 -25.35
C GLY A 647 75.71 -56.01 -24.58
N GLY A 648 75.66 -54.68 -24.58
CA GLY A 648 74.75 -53.88 -23.79
C GLY A 648 73.47 -53.50 -24.54
N CYS A 649 72.37 -53.37 -23.80
CA CYS A 649 71.11 -52.76 -24.25
C CYS A 649 70.42 -52.15 -23.01
N THR A 650 69.75 -51.00 -23.14
CA THR A 650 69.06 -50.34 -22.02
C THR A 650 67.62 -50.00 -22.37
N PHE A 651 66.71 -50.31 -21.46
CA PHE A 651 65.33 -49.82 -21.45
C PHE A 651 65.21 -48.71 -20.39
N THR A 652 64.78 -47.52 -20.78
CA THR A 652 64.61 -46.34 -19.90
C THR A 652 63.13 -45.93 -19.82
N GLY A 653 62.78 -45.10 -18.83
CA GLY A 653 61.41 -44.61 -18.64
C GLY A 653 60.45 -45.76 -18.33
N LEU A 654 60.85 -46.62 -17.39
CA LEU A 654 60.04 -47.70 -16.84
C LEU A 654 59.50 -47.26 -15.49
N GLU A 655 58.18 -47.28 -15.32
CA GLU A 655 57.50 -46.99 -14.05
C GLU A 655 57.91 -48.01 -12.97
N GLU A 656 57.63 -47.70 -11.70
CA GLU A 656 57.75 -48.68 -10.62
C GLU A 656 56.85 -49.91 -10.91
N GLY A 657 57.40 -51.12 -10.73
CA GLY A 657 56.70 -52.35 -11.04
C GLY A 657 57.57 -53.60 -11.11
N GLN A 658 56.92 -54.71 -11.48
CA GLN A 658 57.59 -55.98 -11.79
C GLN A 658 57.64 -56.19 -13.30
N TYR A 659 58.78 -56.69 -13.80
CA TYR A 659 59.06 -56.78 -15.22
C TYR A 659 59.62 -58.15 -15.62
N TYR A 660 59.43 -58.54 -16.87
CA TYR A 660 60.03 -59.72 -17.49
C TYR A 660 60.82 -59.31 -18.73
N LEU A 661 62.04 -59.82 -18.87
CA LEU A 661 62.84 -59.73 -20.09
C LEU A 661 62.60 -60.96 -20.97
N VAL A 662 62.27 -60.76 -22.24
CA VAL A 662 62.07 -61.85 -23.20
C VAL A 662 63.12 -61.76 -24.30
N GLU A 663 63.97 -62.79 -24.42
CA GLU A 663 64.89 -62.91 -25.55
C GLU A 663 64.13 -63.39 -26.79
N THR A 664 63.99 -62.52 -27.79
CA THR A 664 63.22 -62.78 -28.99
C THR A 664 64.09 -63.24 -30.16
N ALA A 665 65.36 -62.85 -30.20
CA ALA A 665 66.32 -63.28 -31.21
C ALA A 665 67.75 -63.36 -30.68
N VAL A 666 68.56 -64.23 -31.29
CA VAL A 666 69.99 -64.39 -31.02
C VAL A 666 70.83 -64.09 -32.26
N PRO A 667 72.10 -63.67 -32.11
CA PRO A 667 72.99 -63.49 -33.24
C PRO A 667 73.36 -64.82 -33.91
N GLU A 668 73.83 -64.75 -35.17
CA GLU A 668 74.23 -65.91 -35.97
C GLU A 668 75.26 -66.79 -35.23
N GLY A 669 75.04 -68.10 -35.24
CA GLY A 669 75.90 -69.09 -34.57
C GLY A 669 75.63 -69.30 -33.08
N TYR A 670 74.58 -68.68 -32.52
CA TYR A 670 74.09 -68.93 -31.16
C TYR A 670 72.72 -69.59 -31.18
N VAL A 671 72.43 -70.34 -30.12
CA VAL A 671 71.13 -70.99 -29.92
C VAL A 671 70.25 -70.11 -29.03
N LEU A 672 69.05 -69.81 -29.49
CA LEU A 672 68.04 -69.13 -28.69
C LEU A 672 67.61 -70.06 -27.53
N PRO A 673 67.76 -69.65 -26.26
CA PRO A 673 67.47 -70.50 -25.12
C PRO A 673 66.05 -71.08 -25.15
N ARG A 674 65.86 -72.24 -24.51
CA ARG A 674 64.50 -72.80 -24.29
C ARG A 674 63.73 -71.97 -23.29
N GLU A 675 64.39 -71.54 -22.21
CA GLU A 675 63.87 -70.56 -21.26
C GLU A 675 64.26 -69.15 -21.71
N ARG A 676 63.32 -68.45 -22.35
CA ARG A 676 63.54 -67.14 -22.97
C ARG A 676 63.16 -65.97 -22.08
N VAL A 677 62.48 -66.24 -20.98
CA VAL A 677 61.91 -65.24 -20.07
C VAL A 677 62.78 -65.18 -18.82
N THR A 678 63.24 -63.98 -18.46
CA THR A 678 63.93 -63.69 -17.20
C THR A 678 63.09 -62.73 -16.36
N GLY A 679 62.74 -63.13 -15.14
CA GLY A 679 61.96 -62.32 -14.20
C GLY A 679 61.16 -63.17 -13.21
N PRO A 680 60.31 -62.56 -12.36
CA PRO A 680 60.04 -61.12 -12.33
C PRO A 680 61.22 -60.31 -11.78
N LEU A 681 61.49 -59.18 -12.42
CA LEU A 681 62.50 -58.19 -12.08
C LEU A 681 61.79 -57.00 -11.41
N ARG A 682 62.14 -56.69 -10.16
CA ARG A 682 61.52 -55.59 -9.43
C ARG A 682 62.28 -54.29 -9.69
N LEU A 683 61.54 -53.26 -10.09
CA LEU A 683 62.01 -51.89 -10.24
C LEU A 683 61.17 -51.03 -9.30
N ASP A 684 61.78 -50.47 -8.26
CA ASP A 684 61.12 -49.74 -7.18
C ASP A 684 62.04 -48.68 -6.57
N GLY A 685 61.55 -47.94 -5.58
CA GLY A 685 62.34 -46.96 -4.83
C GLY A 685 63.61 -47.49 -4.15
N ASN A 686 63.81 -48.81 -4.05
CA ASN A 686 65.03 -49.43 -3.51
C ASN A 686 66.05 -49.81 -4.59
N THR A 687 65.72 -49.64 -5.87
CA THR A 687 66.64 -49.93 -6.98
C THR A 687 67.74 -48.85 -7.02
N PRO A 688 69.01 -49.20 -6.82
CA PRO A 688 70.10 -48.23 -6.82
C PRO A 688 70.14 -47.42 -8.13
N ASP A 689 70.23 -46.09 -8.00
CA ASP A 689 70.24 -45.12 -9.11
C ASP A 689 69.06 -45.27 -10.10
N GLY A 690 67.96 -45.93 -9.69
CA GLY A 690 66.85 -46.26 -10.58
C GLY A 690 67.26 -47.17 -11.75
N ARG A 691 68.37 -47.90 -11.64
CA ARG A 691 68.92 -48.73 -12.73
C ARG A 691 69.18 -50.17 -12.29
N LEU A 692 68.40 -51.10 -12.81
CA LEU A 692 68.62 -52.53 -12.65
C LEU A 692 69.57 -53.06 -13.73
N VAL A 693 70.66 -53.73 -13.35
CA VAL A 693 71.59 -54.37 -14.29
C VAL A 693 71.37 -55.88 -14.30
N VAL A 694 71.05 -56.45 -15.47
CA VAL A 694 70.81 -57.89 -15.66
C VAL A 694 71.85 -58.45 -16.64
N THR A 695 72.55 -59.53 -16.26
CA THR A 695 73.49 -60.22 -17.17
C THR A 695 72.92 -61.56 -17.62
N LEU A 696 72.87 -61.80 -18.93
CA LEU A 696 72.36 -63.04 -19.53
C LEU A 696 73.38 -63.64 -20.50
N GLU A 697 73.34 -64.97 -20.71
CA GLU A 697 74.34 -65.70 -21.48
C GLU A 697 73.73 -66.56 -22.60
N ASN A 698 74.38 -66.65 -23.76
CA ASN A 698 73.98 -67.58 -24.83
C ASN A 698 75.09 -68.57 -25.13
N ARG A 699 74.70 -69.80 -25.48
CA ARG A 699 75.60 -70.84 -25.96
C ARG A 699 75.66 -70.82 -27.49
N ARG A 700 76.82 -71.17 -28.03
CA ARG A 700 76.99 -71.38 -29.47
C ARG A 700 76.26 -72.63 -29.92
N ASP A 701 75.87 -72.66 -31.19
CA ASP A 701 75.31 -73.85 -31.83
C ASP A 701 76.42 -74.87 -32.13
N ASP A 702 76.40 -76.00 -31.42
CA ASP A 702 77.47 -77.03 -31.46
C ASP A 702 77.11 -78.22 -32.37
N HIS A 703 76.37 -78.01 -33.47
CA HIS A 703 76.08 -79.05 -34.45
C HIS A 703 77.16 -79.20 -35.55
N GLY A 704 78.20 -79.99 -35.24
CA GLY A 704 78.69 -81.10 -36.08
C GLY A 704 79.86 -80.91 -37.08
N LYS A 705 81.07 -81.37 -36.70
CA LYS A 705 82.10 -82.03 -37.56
C LYS A 705 82.97 -82.93 -36.67
N GLY A 706 83.30 -84.21 -36.94
CA GLY A 706 83.11 -85.17 -38.05
C GLY A 706 83.18 -86.62 -37.50
N LYS A 707 83.14 -87.74 -38.23
CA LYS A 707 83.61 -88.14 -39.57
C LYS A 707 82.85 -89.40 -40.05
N GLY A 708 82.81 -89.64 -41.35
CA GLY A 708 82.60 -90.99 -41.91
C GLY A 708 82.29 -91.00 -43.41
N GLY A 709 83.32 -91.19 -44.25
CA GLY A 709 83.29 -91.07 -45.71
C GLY A 709 82.33 -91.98 -46.49
N LYS A 710 81.96 -91.55 -47.70
CA LYS A 710 82.36 -92.18 -48.98
C LYS A 710 81.77 -91.43 -50.18
N ASP A 711 82.67 -91.11 -51.11
CA ASP A 711 82.59 -91.12 -52.58
C ASP A 711 81.23 -90.95 -53.28
N GLY A 712 81.15 -89.91 -54.11
CA GLY A 712 80.12 -89.76 -55.14
C GLY A 712 80.31 -88.49 -55.97
N LYS A 713 81.01 -88.61 -57.10
CA LYS A 713 81.35 -87.56 -58.08
C LYS A 713 80.12 -86.98 -58.81
N GLY A 714 80.29 -85.73 -59.25
CA GLY A 714 79.61 -85.09 -60.40
C GLY A 714 78.54 -84.09 -59.95
N GLY A 715 78.52 -82.81 -60.33
CA GLY A 715 79.12 -81.98 -61.37
C GLY A 715 78.38 -80.63 -61.28
N LYS A 716 79.08 -79.48 -61.26
CA LYS A 716 79.06 -78.45 -62.34
C LYS A 716 77.66 -78.18 -62.93
N ASP A 717 77.15 -76.97 -63.12
CA ASP A 717 77.64 -75.59 -63.09
C ASP A 717 76.36 -74.71 -63.27
N GLY A 718 76.43 -73.41 -62.97
CA GLY A 718 75.50 -72.41 -63.54
C GLY A 718 74.93 -71.44 -62.49
N LYS A 719 75.59 -70.32 -62.15
CA LYS A 719 75.67 -69.00 -62.85
C LYS A 719 74.33 -68.27 -63.06
N GLY A 720 74.38 -66.98 -62.69
CA GLY A 720 73.50 -65.90 -63.14
C GLY A 720 72.32 -65.67 -62.18
N GLY A 721 71.96 -64.47 -61.76
CA GLY A 721 72.29 -63.08 -62.08
C GLY A 721 71.33 -62.27 -61.19
N LYS A 722 71.82 -61.37 -60.35
CA LYS A 722 71.79 -59.91 -60.52
C LYS A 722 70.47 -59.30 -61.04
N ASP A 723 70.07 -58.29 -60.26
CA ASP A 723 69.21 -57.14 -60.57
C ASP A 723 67.70 -57.45 -60.58
N GLY A 724 66.82 -56.72 -59.90
CA GLY A 724 66.91 -55.47 -59.17
C GLY A 724 65.48 -54.97 -58.91
N ASN A 725 65.38 -53.78 -58.28
CA ASN A 725 64.16 -52.97 -58.12
C ASN A 725 63.04 -53.62 -57.28
N GLY A 726 62.56 -53.00 -56.21
CA GLY A 726 62.06 -51.63 -56.15
C GLY A 726 60.71 -51.71 -55.43
N PRO A 727 60.34 -50.72 -54.62
CA PRO A 727 59.47 -50.91 -53.46
C PRO A 727 57.98 -50.82 -53.82
N ARG A 728 57.12 -51.42 -53.00
CA ARG A 728 55.74 -50.97 -52.81
C ARG A 728 55.15 -51.47 -51.50
N ALA A 729 54.52 -50.50 -50.82
CA ALA A 729 53.59 -50.56 -49.70
C ALA A 729 54.19 -50.86 -48.32
#